data_AF-A0A942PEJ8-F1
#
_entry.id   AF-A0A942PEJ8-F1
#
_cell.length_a   1.000
_cell.length_b   1.000
_cell.length_c   1.000
_cell.angle_alpha   90.00
_cell.angle_beta   90.00
_cell.angle_gamma   90.00
#
_symmetry.space_group_name_H-M   'P 1'
#
loop_
_entity.id
_entity.type
_entity.pdbx_description
1 polymer ?
#
loop_
_entity_poly.entity_id
_entity_poly.type
_entity_poly.pdbx_seq_one_letter_code
_entity_poly.pdbx_strand_id
1 'polypeptide(L)'
;MSDLNVKSLLLMRGSRGAAVSALKQALRTALGEEAANDAGLAAGDEFDAATEASLRTWQARVGLTADGIAGPCCQAGLGVLALPALGLALDASEVKGFFPGTRYSAIAANLPYVTAALRAFGLDDPAMVAVALGTIRAETAAFVPIAERPSHFNTLPGQPAFSAYEPIPGNRLAKTLGNDMPGDGARFCGRGYVQLTGRGNYRELGEMLGIPLMENPDSACAPEVAACLLAAFLYDNRGKLDAALAKDDLKAVRKVVNGGSHGLDEFRDTFTRTRDSLRHPKAALAGAVGGGAPSAPHPATLDVSPDPADLRDRPYTPPPHSLLKQYPPDNLIAQYMGAYSAAGLILNQGQEGACTGFGLACVVNYLRWRVNGMPKQLESASPRMLYHFAKLYDEFEGEDYEGSSCRGALKGWFHNGVCLESQWPYAPGRDTRPLTGWDSEAAERTLGVYCRIDTRSITDLQAAIQEVGAIYVSAYTHEGWRLQESEAPAAHLDLPRIDWNGLPSRTGGHAFALVGFNRDGFVIQNSWGKEWGAGGFAVIGYADWLAHAMDAWVAGMGVPGVVSGRLATGGGAKGGQAGFGDNPEWWDEDTAYRHSIVLGNNGHVTRFDKLDAVNRNLLNQACVLPNDWFRKNAGEKKRLVIYAHGGLNSESAAIERARAMGRYFLGNGCYPLFLVWKSGLLEAFGDILHDKVQPDDARAGLAGWSPTDLTDPLIETTIGRPLARPLWSEMKENAELASQSGRGGDLLTDAIRSLASTWGEQFELYLVGHSAGSIIHGRLLDNLARKGMTGLVKSVHLYAPACTVDFANRYYAPLEGVMKNLYLDILSDGNELDDNVAGIYRKSLLYFISNALEADSGTPILGLANVYDSSFTDWDGSPNTSEALVNWRAAFDKYKFGKRLNLHAKEKIVVRRAGVAGNRDKTANASHGGFDNDVEMVGKTLELITGGPLVKPVLDLAGF
;
A
#
# COMPACT_ATOMS: atom_id res chain seq x y z
N MET A 1 -23.60 25.65 24.30
CA MET A 1 -22.90 24.37 24.49
C MET A 1 -23.64 23.38 25.43
N SER A 2 -24.84 23.70 25.95
CA SER A 2 -25.52 22.84 26.95
C SER A 2 -26.19 21.57 26.38
N ASP A 3 -26.39 21.47 25.07
CA ASP A 3 -27.29 20.44 24.49
C ASP A 3 -26.60 19.42 23.58
N LEU A 4 -25.33 19.62 23.17
CA LEU A 4 -24.53 18.62 22.42
C LEU A 4 -23.56 17.92 23.38
N ASN A 5 -23.69 16.61 23.58
CA ASN A 5 -22.74 15.81 24.36
C ASN A 5 -21.48 15.45 23.53
N VAL A 6 -20.73 16.48 23.12
CA VAL A 6 -19.55 16.38 22.24
C VAL A 6 -18.46 15.46 22.81
N LYS A 7 -18.35 15.40 24.15
CA LYS A 7 -17.37 14.55 24.87
C LYS A 7 -17.58 13.04 24.68
N SER A 8 -18.72 12.62 24.12
CA SER A 8 -19.02 11.21 23.82
C SER A 8 -18.86 10.85 22.34
N LEU A 9 -18.51 11.82 21.48
CA LEU A 9 -18.39 11.59 20.03
C LEU A 9 -17.15 10.77 19.65
N LEU A 10 -16.08 10.84 20.44
CA LEU A 10 -14.86 10.07 20.23
C LEU A 10 -14.71 9.08 21.39
N LEU A 11 -14.87 7.79 21.08
CA LEU A 11 -14.63 6.70 22.01
C LEU A 11 -13.29 6.06 21.70
N MET A 12 -12.44 5.97 22.72
CA MET A 12 -11.10 5.39 22.62
C MET A 12 -10.74 4.72 23.95
N ARG A 13 -9.56 4.13 24.03
CA ARG A 13 -9.14 3.46 25.27
C ARG A 13 -9.23 4.40 26.48
N GLY A 14 -9.85 3.91 27.54
CA GLY A 14 -10.11 4.67 28.77
C GLY A 14 -11.47 5.38 28.79
N SER A 15 -12.18 5.47 27.66
CA SER A 15 -13.59 5.88 27.63
C SER A 15 -14.45 4.89 28.44
N ARG A 16 -15.46 5.41 29.16
CA ARG A 16 -16.39 4.60 29.94
C ARG A 16 -17.84 5.06 29.80
N GLY A 17 -18.79 4.17 30.05
CA GLY A 17 -20.22 4.46 30.16
C GLY A 17 -21.09 3.89 29.03
N ALA A 18 -22.34 4.34 28.97
CA ALA A 18 -23.37 3.75 28.11
C ALA A 18 -23.02 3.76 26.60
N ALA A 19 -22.31 4.79 26.13
CA ALA A 19 -21.88 4.89 24.74
C ALA A 19 -20.91 3.76 24.34
N VAL A 20 -20.02 3.38 25.27
CA VAL A 20 -19.09 2.25 25.06
C VAL A 20 -19.86 0.92 25.06
N SER A 21 -20.84 0.76 25.96
CA SER A 21 -21.69 -0.44 25.99
C SER A 21 -22.42 -0.65 24.66
N ALA A 22 -22.99 0.44 24.10
CA ALA A 22 -23.65 0.42 22.80
C ALA A 22 -22.68 0.08 21.65
N LEU A 23 -21.48 0.67 21.67
CA LEU A 23 -20.44 0.36 20.70
C LEU A 23 -20.04 -1.12 20.73
N LYS A 24 -19.80 -1.70 21.91
CA LYS A 24 -19.46 -3.14 22.05
C LYS A 24 -20.57 -4.04 21.50
N GLN A 25 -21.84 -3.72 21.78
CA GLN A 25 -22.98 -4.48 21.28
C GLN A 25 -23.09 -4.41 19.74
N ALA A 26 -22.88 -3.22 19.17
CA ALA A 26 -22.86 -3.05 17.72
C ALA A 26 -21.69 -3.80 17.06
N LEU A 27 -20.50 -3.75 17.66
CA LEU A 27 -19.32 -4.50 17.20
C LEU A 27 -19.54 -6.01 17.21
N ARG A 28 -20.14 -6.57 18.28
CA ARG A 28 -20.53 -7.99 18.32
C ARG A 28 -21.42 -8.38 17.15
N THR A 29 -22.40 -7.53 16.86
CA THR A 29 -23.35 -7.77 15.78
C THR A 29 -22.65 -7.70 14.41
N ALA A 30 -21.78 -6.72 14.23
CA ALA A 30 -21.05 -6.52 12.97
C ALA A 30 -19.98 -7.60 12.69
N LEU A 31 -19.38 -8.17 13.74
CA LEU A 31 -18.32 -9.19 13.63
C LEU A 31 -18.86 -10.63 13.60
N GLY A 32 -20.11 -10.88 14.02
CA GLY A 32 -20.76 -12.18 13.85
C GLY A 32 -20.19 -13.29 14.74
N GLU A 33 -20.09 -14.52 14.23
CA GLU A 33 -19.68 -15.71 15.01
C GLU A 33 -18.27 -15.60 15.62
N GLU A 34 -17.37 -14.83 15.00
CA GLU A 34 -16.02 -14.58 15.51
C GLU A 34 -16.02 -13.78 16.83
N ALA A 35 -17.07 -12.99 17.07
CA ALA A 35 -17.24 -12.22 18.31
C ALA A 35 -17.70 -13.08 19.51
N ALA A 36 -18.14 -14.32 19.28
CA ALA A 36 -18.69 -15.18 20.34
C ALA A 36 -17.67 -15.51 21.45
N ASN A 37 -16.37 -15.48 21.11
CA ASN A 37 -15.27 -15.74 22.03
C ASN A 37 -14.41 -14.48 22.32
N ASP A 38 -14.80 -13.30 21.85
CA ASP A 38 -14.00 -12.08 22.09
C ASP A 38 -14.28 -11.49 23.47
N ALA A 39 -13.31 -11.67 24.38
CA ALA A 39 -13.37 -11.14 25.74
C ALA A 39 -13.44 -9.60 25.79
N GLY A 40 -12.92 -8.88 24.79
CA GLY A 40 -13.00 -7.41 24.71
C GLY A 40 -14.38 -6.90 24.40
N LEU A 41 -15.19 -7.73 23.76
CA LEU A 41 -16.58 -7.42 23.51
C LEU A 41 -17.49 -7.84 24.66
N ALA A 42 -16.99 -8.47 25.73
CA ALA A 42 -17.75 -8.88 26.93
C ALA A 42 -18.68 -7.77 27.48
N ALA A 43 -19.76 -8.17 28.18
CA ALA A 43 -20.69 -7.19 28.75
C ALA A 43 -19.96 -6.25 29.74
N GLY A 44 -20.13 -4.94 29.57
CA GLY A 44 -19.44 -3.92 30.36
C GLY A 44 -19.44 -2.56 29.65
N ASP A 45 -18.98 -1.53 30.35
CA ASP A 45 -19.02 -0.15 29.90
C ASP A 45 -17.63 0.49 29.72
N GLU A 46 -16.56 -0.28 29.78
CA GLU A 46 -15.18 0.20 29.63
C GLU A 46 -14.60 -0.10 28.25
N PHE A 47 -14.01 0.91 27.61
CA PHE A 47 -13.29 0.77 26.35
C PHE A 47 -11.85 0.37 26.67
N ASP A 48 -11.63 -0.93 26.77
CA ASP A 48 -10.34 -1.54 27.03
C ASP A 48 -9.57 -1.83 25.73
N ALA A 49 -8.36 -2.36 25.87
CA ALA A 49 -7.51 -2.67 24.72
C ALA A 49 -8.05 -3.78 23.83
N ALA A 50 -8.85 -4.70 24.36
CA ALA A 50 -9.49 -5.77 23.59
C ALA A 50 -10.69 -5.24 22.79
N THR A 51 -11.44 -4.28 23.33
CA THR A 51 -12.47 -3.49 22.62
C THR A 51 -11.85 -2.73 21.46
N GLU A 52 -10.71 -2.06 21.71
CA GLU A 52 -9.95 -1.35 20.69
C GLU A 52 -9.53 -2.28 19.55
N ALA A 53 -8.94 -3.44 19.89
CA ALA A 53 -8.53 -4.42 18.91
C ALA A 53 -9.71 -4.93 18.07
N SER A 54 -10.86 -5.17 18.70
CA SER A 54 -12.09 -5.57 18.01
C SER A 54 -12.59 -4.47 17.05
N LEU A 55 -12.54 -3.21 17.49
CA LEU A 55 -12.87 -2.08 16.64
C LEU A 55 -11.91 -1.96 15.46
N ARG A 56 -10.59 -2.14 15.67
CA ARG A 56 -9.59 -2.15 14.59
C ARG A 56 -9.87 -3.24 13.56
N THR A 57 -10.22 -4.45 14.00
CA THR A 57 -10.62 -5.55 13.12
C THR A 57 -11.84 -5.16 12.28
N TRP A 58 -12.87 -4.57 12.90
CA TRP A 58 -14.04 -4.10 12.16
C TRP A 58 -13.70 -2.95 11.19
N GLN A 59 -12.98 -1.92 11.65
CA GLN A 59 -12.56 -0.77 10.83
C GLN A 59 -11.78 -1.23 9.61
N ALA A 60 -10.83 -2.16 9.80
CA ALA A 60 -10.12 -2.81 8.71
C ALA A 60 -11.12 -3.48 7.78
N ARG A 61 -12.00 -4.36 8.25
CA ARG A 61 -12.99 -5.06 7.40
C ARG A 61 -13.83 -4.12 6.52
N VAL A 62 -14.20 -2.95 7.01
CA VAL A 62 -15.03 -1.99 6.27
C VAL A 62 -14.23 -0.96 5.46
N GLY A 63 -12.89 -1.04 5.43
CA GLY A 63 -12.01 -0.12 4.69
C GLY A 63 -11.77 1.24 5.36
N LEU A 64 -12.07 1.35 6.65
CA LEU A 64 -11.72 2.53 7.44
C LEU A 64 -10.27 2.42 7.95
N THR A 65 -9.67 3.57 8.27
CA THR A 65 -8.42 3.60 9.01
C THR A 65 -8.63 2.85 10.33
N ALA A 66 -7.94 1.72 10.49
CA ALA A 66 -8.06 0.87 11.68
C ALA A 66 -7.35 1.46 12.90
N ASP A 67 -7.56 2.74 13.21
CA ASP A 67 -6.88 3.48 14.27
C ASP A 67 -7.36 3.16 15.70
N GLY A 68 -8.40 2.33 15.84
CA GLY A 68 -8.96 1.95 17.13
C GLY A 68 -9.74 3.07 17.81
N ILE A 69 -10.08 4.13 17.08
CA ILE A 69 -10.83 5.28 17.58
C ILE A 69 -12.23 5.23 16.97
N ALA A 70 -13.25 5.12 17.81
CA ALA A 70 -14.65 5.15 17.38
C ALA A 70 -15.17 6.60 17.42
N GLY A 71 -14.93 7.33 16.33
CA GLY A 71 -15.53 8.64 16.11
C GLY A 71 -16.90 8.59 15.41
N PRO A 72 -17.44 9.76 15.00
CA PRO A 72 -18.75 9.84 14.36
C PRO A 72 -18.90 8.97 13.11
N CYS A 73 -17.84 8.80 12.31
CA CYS A 73 -17.92 7.96 11.10
C CYS A 73 -18.07 6.48 11.48
N CYS A 74 -17.23 5.99 12.39
CA CYS A 74 -17.28 4.62 12.89
C CYS A 74 -18.60 4.32 13.61
N GLN A 75 -19.04 5.21 14.51
CA GLN A 75 -20.27 5.03 15.27
C GLN A 75 -21.51 5.04 14.36
N ALA A 76 -21.52 5.87 13.31
CA ALA A 76 -22.60 5.85 12.32
C ALA A 76 -22.56 4.58 11.46
N GLY A 77 -21.38 4.12 11.05
CA GLY A 77 -21.21 2.87 10.30
C GLY A 77 -21.64 1.62 11.08
N LEU A 78 -21.55 1.67 12.41
CA LEU A 78 -22.03 0.64 13.33
C LEU A 78 -23.50 0.82 13.74
N GLY A 79 -24.18 1.88 13.29
CA GLY A 79 -25.56 2.18 13.66
C GLY A 79 -25.75 2.64 15.12
N VAL A 80 -24.68 3.00 15.81
CA VAL A 80 -24.68 3.52 17.19
C VAL A 80 -25.10 4.98 17.23
N LEU A 81 -24.64 5.76 16.25
CA LEU A 81 -24.93 7.19 16.13
C LEU A 81 -25.76 7.47 14.87
N ALA A 82 -26.95 8.01 15.06
CA ALA A 82 -27.75 8.54 13.95
C ALA A 82 -27.30 9.97 13.62
N LEU A 83 -26.81 10.17 12.40
CA LEU A 83 -26.38 11.49 11.93
C LEU A 83 -27.49 12.15 11.09
N PRO A 84 -27.77 13.46 11.28
CA PRO A 84 -28.75 14.20 10.46
C PRO A 84 -28.32 14.22 9.00
N ALA A 85 -29.23 14.37 8.04
CA ALA A 85 -28.83 14.47 6.63
C ALA A 85 -27.93 15.70 6.41
N LEU A 86 -26.88 15.57 5.59
CA LEU A 86 -26.08 16.73 5.21
C LEU A 86 -26.95 17.64 4.31
N GLY A 87 -26.94 18.95 4.53
CA GLY A 87 -27.67 19.92 3.69
C GLY A 87 -27.16 19.99 2.25
N LEU A 88 -26.15 19.18 1.92
CA LEU A 88 -25.53 19.01 0.61
C LEU A 88 -25.29 17.51 0.38
N ALA A 89 -25.66 16.98 -0.78
CA ALA A 89 -25.12 15.70 -1.23
C ALA A 89 -23.65 15.95 -1.62
N LEU A 90 -22.71 15.34 -0.89
CA LEU A 90 -21.30 15.37 -1.22
C LEU A 90 -20.80 13.95 -1.43
N ASP A 91 -20.27 13.67 -2.60
CA ASP A 91 -19.41 12.52 -2.84
C ASP A 91 -17.98 12.92 -3.20
N ALA A 92 -17.09 11.92 -3.26
CA ALA A 92 -15.68 12.16 -3.53
C ALA A 92 -15.44 12.71 -4.95
N SER A 93 -16.35 12.46 -5.89
CA SER A 93 -16.26 12.98 -7.26
C SER A 93 -16.58 14.47 -7.31
N GLU A 94 -17.62 14.90 -6.60
CA GLU A 94 -17.97 16.32 -6.46
C GLU A 94 -16.84 17.08 -5.77
N VAL A 95 -16.32 16.53 -4.66
CA VAL A 95 -15.21 17.14 -3.93
C VAL A 95 -13.92 17.14 -4.77
N LYS A 96 -13.65 16.13 -5.60
CA LYS A 96 -12.52 16.14 -6.54
C LYS A 96 -12.59 17.34 -7.50
N GLY A 97 -13.79 17.70 -7.97
CA GLY A 97 -14.00 18.91 -8.77
C GLY A 97 -13.69 20.22 -8.04
N PHE A 98 -13.76 20.23 -6.71
CA PHE A 98 -13.39 21.38 -5.88
C PHE A 98 -11.89 21.39 -5.52
N PHE A 99 -11.19 20.26 -5.67
CA PHE A 99 -9.80 20.06 -5.29
C PHE A 99 -8.93 19.65 -6.51
N PRO A 100 -8.62 20.57 -7.43
CA PRO A 100 -7.77 20.28 -8.59
C PRO A 100 -6.37 19.83 -8.16
N GLY A 101 -5.83 18.75 -8.73
CA GLY A 101 -4.53 18.15 -8.35
C GLY A 101 -4.54 17.27 -7.08
N THR A 102 -5.67 17.13 -6.39
CA THR A 102 -5.77 16.26 -5.21
C THR A 102 -6.18 14.84 -5.61
N ARG A 103 -5.53 13.82 -5.07
CA ARG A 103 -5.84 12.41 -5.40
C ARG A 103 -7.27 12.06 -4.99
N TYR A 104 -8.07 11.50 -5.91
CA TYR A 104 -9.42 11.04 -5.62
C TYR A 104 -9.46 10.06 -4.44
N SER A 105 -8.50 9.11 -4.40
CA SER A 105 -8.39 8.13 -3.31
C SER A 105 -8.16 8.76 -1.94
N ALA A 106 -7.46 9.89 -1.87
CA ALA A 106 -7.30 10.63 -0.62
C ALA A 106 -8.62 11.26 -0.17
N ILE A 107 -9.37 11.87 -1.10
CA ILE A 107 -10.69 12.43 -0.84
C ILE A 107 -11.67 11.34 -0.42
N ALA A 108 -11.76 10.25 -1.18
CA ALA A 108 -12.66 9.13 -0.89
C ALA A 108 -12.37 8.47 0.48
N ALA A 109 -11.10 8.36 0.87
CA ALA A 109 -10.73 7.80 2.17
C ALA A 109 -11.07 8.74 3.34
N ASN A 110 -11.02 10.07 3.15
CA ASN A 110 -11.05 11.04 4.23
C ASN A 110 -12.39 11.81 4.35
N LEU A 111 -13.12 11.95 3.25
CA LEU A 111 -14.41 12.66 3.20
C LEU A 111 -15.48 12.07 4.13
N PRO A 112 -15.59 10.73 4.32
CA PRO A 112 -16.54 10.16 5.28
C PRO A 112 -16.31 10.65 6.72
N TYR A 113 -15.06 10.83 7.15
CA TYR A 113 -14.73 11.35 8.48
C TYR A 113 -15.12 12.82 8.61
N VAL A 114 -14.73 13.64 7.63
CA VAL A 114 -15.04 15.09 7.60
C VAL A 114 -16.56 15.32 7.63
N THR A 115 -17.30 14.64 6.76
CA THR A 115 -18.76 14.80 6.68
C THR A 115 -19.47 14.28 7.92
N ALA A 116 -19.05 13.14 8.48
CA ALA A 116 -19.63 12.62 9.72
C ALA A 116 -19.41 13.56 10.91
N ALA A 117 -18.21 14.12 11.04
CA ALA A 117 -17.92 15.10 12.09
C ALA A 117 -18.74 16.39 11.92
N LEU A 118 -18.81 16.98 10.72
CA LEU A 118 -19.62 18.18 10.51
C LEU A 118 -21.09 17.96 10.89
N ARG A 119 -21.67 16.82 10.50
CA ARG A 119 -23.04 16.43 10.84
C ARG A 119 -23.24 16.24 12.35
N ALA A 120 -22.29 15.61 13.02
CA ALA A 120 -22.34 15.41 14.47
C ALA A 120 -22.31 16.72 15.26
N PHE A 121 -21.68 17.77 14.71
CA PHE A 121 -21.59 19.10 15.31
C PHE A 121 -22.72 20.06 14.87
N GLY A 122 -23.65 19.62 14.02
CA GLY A 122 -24.69 20.48 13.45
C GLY A 122 -24.14 21.55 12.50
N LEU A 123 -23.02 21.27 11.83
CA LEU A 123 -22.42 22.09 10.77
C LEU A 123 -22.78 21.52 9.40
N ASP A 124 -24.03 21.11 9.24
CA ASP A 124 -24.57 20.45 8.05
C ASP A 124 -25.08 21.44 6.99
N ASP A 125 -25.08 22.74 7.29
CA ASP A 125 -25.46 23.76 6.33
C ASP A 125 -24.40 23.96 5.24
N PRO A 126 -24.82 24.26 4.01
CA PRO A 126 -23.91 24.37 2.88
C PRO A 126 -22.78 25.40 3.02
N ALA A 127 -23.00 26.49 3.75
CA ALA A 127 -22.00 27.53 3.92
C ALA A 127 -20.85 27.02 4.81
N MET A 128 -21.16 26.34 5.92
CA MET A 128 -20.12 25.73 6.76
C MET A 128 -19.40 24.58 6.07
N VAL A 129 -20.10 23.77 5.28
CA VAL A 129 -19.48 22.73 4.47
C VAL A 129 -18.46 23.33 3.49
N ALA A 130 -18.79 24.44 2.83
CA ALA A 130 -17.86 25.16 1.96
C ALA A 130 -16.67 25.76 2.74
N VAL A 131 -16.89 26.29 3.95
CA VAL A 131 -15.78 26.76 4.82
C VAL A 131 -14.87 25.59 5.21
N ALA A 132 -15.41 24.43 5.55
CA ALA A 132 -14.65 23.25 5.93
C ALA A 132 -13.78 22.74 4.77
N LEU A 133 -14.38 22.54 3.59
CA LEU A 133 -13.65 22.12 2.40
C LEU A 133 -12.61 23.15 1.96
N GLY A 134 -12.96 24.44 1.96
CA GLY A 134 -12.00 25.51 1.67
C GLY A 134 -10.82 25.52 2.65
N THR A 135 -11.08 25.24 3.93
CA THR A 135 -10.03 25.12 4.96
C THR A 135 -9.12 23.93 4.66
N ILE A 136 -9.68 22.74 4.40
CA ILE A 136 -8.90 21.54 4.07
C ILE A 136 -8.00 21.78 2.86
N ARG A 137 -8.53 22.46 1.82
CA ARG A 137 -7.76 22.82 0.64
C ARG A 137 -6.55 23.69 0.98
N ALA A 138 -6.80 24.76 1.73
CA ALA A 138 -5.76 25.74 2.06
C ALA A 138 -4.68 25.18 2.99
N GLU A 139 -5.03 24.26 3.89
CA GLU A 139 -4.12 23.73 4.91
C GLU A 139 -3.37 22.47 4.45
N THR A 140 -4.08 21.55 3.79
CA THR A 140 -3.51 20.22 3.50
C THR A 140 -3.38 19.94 2.01
N ALA A 141 -4.19 20.58 1.16
CA ALA A 141 -4.37 20.38 -0.29
C ALA A 141 -4.65 18.93 -0.72
N ALA A 142 -3.85 17.98 -0.26
CA ALA A 142 -3.94 16.53 -0.45
C ALA A 142 -5.17 15.87 0.21
N PHE A 143 -5.99 16.60 0.98
CA PHE A 143 -7.18 16.08 1.67
C PHE A 143 -6.86 14.93 2.63
N VAL A 144 -5.69 15.01 3.28
CA VAL A 144 -5.25 14.07 4.31
C VAL A 144 -4.85 14.87 5.54
N PRO A 145 -5.10 14.37 6.76
CA PRO A 145 -4.61 15.02 7.96
C PRO A 145 -3.09 14.89 7.99
N ILE A 146 -2.38 16.01 8.13
CA ILE A 146 -0.92 16.05 8.11
C ILE A 146 -0.37 16.72 9.36
N ALA A 147 0.84 16.31 9.75
CA ALA A 147 1.68 17.10 10.63
C ALA A 147 2.48 18.12 9.80
N GLU A 148 2.55 19.34 10.31
CA GLU A 148 3.39 20.40 9.80
C GLU A 148 4.86 19.91 9.75
N ARG A 149 5.57 20.27 8.67
CA ARG A 149 6.99 19.94 8.53
C ARG A 149 7.86 21.14 8.90
N PRO A 150 9.11 20.91 9.34
CA PRO A 150 10.05 22.00 9.53
C PRO A 150 10.21 22.84 8.25
N SER A 151 10.10 24.15 8.38
CA SER A 151 10.18 25.13 7.30
C SER A 151 10.79 26.43 7.82
N HIS A 152 11.20 27.33 6.93
CA HIS A 152 11.73 28.63 7.34
C HIS A 152 10.67 29.52 8.05
N PHE A 153 9.38 29.17 8.01
CA PHE A 153 8.31 29.91 8.68
C PHE A 153 8.11 29.49 10.13
N ASN A 154 8.41 28.23 10.45
CA ASN A 154 8.24 27.65 11.79
C ASN A 154 9.58 27.34 12.48
N THR A 155 10.69 27.43 11.76
CA THR A 155 12.04 27.16 12.25
C THR A 155 12.91 28.40 12.05
N LEU A 156 13.44 28.94 13.14
CA LEU A 156 14.35 30.09 13.10
C LEU A 156 15.68 29.67 12.44
N PRO A 157 16.34 30.57 11.69
CA PRO A 157 17.62 30.25 11.05
C PRO A 157 18.67 29.76 12.05
N GLY A 158 19.28 28.61 11.77
CA GLY A 158 20.32 28.00 12.62
C GLY A 158 19.82 27.41 13.94
N GLN A 159 18.51 27.23 14.11
CA GLN A 159 17.89 26.70 15.31
C GLN A 159 17.19 25.35 15.05
N PRO A 160 16.88 24.56 16.10
CA PRO A 160 16.15 23.29 15.96
C PRO A 160 14.77 23.46 15.29
N ALA A 161 14.25 22.39 14.71
CA ALA A 161 12.94 22.34 14.10
C ALA A 161 11.85 22.90 15.03
N PHE A 162 10.94 23.72 14.48
CA PHE A 162 9.84 24.37 15.22
C PHE A 162 10.30 25.39 16.28
N SER A 163 11.56 25.83 16.24
CA SER A 163 12.11 26.84 17.16
C SER A 163 11.37 28.18 17.16
N ALA A 164 10.61 28.52 16.11
CA ALA A 164 9.77 29.73 16.12
C ALA A 164 8.59 29.61 17.11
N TYR A 165 8.24 28.39 17.53
CA TYR A 165 7.17 28.10 18.49
C TYR A 165 7.69 27.90 19.91
N GLU A 166 9.00 27.82 20.12
CA GLU A 166 9.59 27.59 21.43
C GLU A 166 9.42 28.81 22.36
N PRO A 167 9.12 28.60 23.66
CA PRO A 167 8.92 29.66 24.65
C PRO A 167 10.26 30.28 25.12
N ILE A 168 11.02 30.82 24.17
CA ILE A 168 12.24 31.59 24.43
C ILE A 168 11.90 33.04 24.83
N PRO A 169 12.75 33.72 25.63
CA PRO A 169 12.50 35.08 26.07
C PRO A 169 12.22 36.05 24.91
N GLY A 170 11.08 36.75 24.97
CA GLY A 170 10.69 37.72 23.95
C GLY A 170 9.92 37.14 22.74
N ASN A 171 9.76 35.82 22.64
CA ASN A 171 8.98 35.21 21.56
C ASN A 171 7.47 35.39 21.78
N ARG A 172 6.88 36.36 21.07
CA ARG A 172 5.44 36.67 21.14
C ARG A 172 4.56 35.56 20.56
N LEU A 173 5.06 34.81 19.58
CA LEU A 173 4.30 33.74 18.93
C LEU A 173 4.10 32.56 19.88
N ALA A 174 5.17 32.07 20.53
CA ALA A 174 5.08 31.02 21.54
C ALA A 174 4.10 31.37 22.68
N LYS A 175 4.14 32.62 23.15
CA LYS A 175 3.20 33.10 24.18
C LYS A 175 1.74 33.09 23.71
N THR A 176 1.49 33.45 22.46
CA THR A 176 0.14 33.45 21.87
C THR A 176 -0.38 32.02 21.68
N LEU A 177 0.51 31.09 21.34
CA LEU A 177 0.23 29.66 21.21
C LEU A 177 0.06 28.94 22.56
N GLY A 178 0.28 29.64 23.68
CA GLY A 178 0.21 29.08 25.03
C GLY A 178 1.33 28.08 25.34
N ASN A 179 2.42 28.08 24.56
CA ASN A 179 3.61 27.28 24.83
C ASN A 179 4.34 27.88 26.02
N ASP A 180 4.60 27.05 27.03
CA ASP A 180 5.16 27.49 28.32
C ASP A 180 6.30 26.60 28.82
N MET A 181 6.57 25.48 28.14
CA MET A 181 7.65 24.55 28.47
C MET A 181 8.64 24.38 27.30
N PRO A 182 9.94 24.17 27.59
CA PRO A 182 10.90 23.79 26.56
C PRO A 182 10.47 22.51 25.83
N GLY A 183 10.57 22.52 24.49
CA GLY A 183 10.17 21.41 23.63
C GLY A 183 8.69 21.45 23.20
N ASP A 184 7.90 22.40 23.69
CA ASP A 184 6.51 22.59 23.28
C ASP A 184 6.37 22.94 21.80
N GLY A 185 7.36 23.60 21.21
CA GLY A 185 7.30 24.01 19.81
C GLY A 185 7.23 22.81 18.87
N ALA A 186 8.08 21.82 19.10
CA ALA A 186 8.05 20.56 18.34
C ALA A 186 6.90 19.64 18.78
N ARG A 187 6.62 19.55 20.08
CA ARG A 187 5.57 18.67 20.61
C ARG A 187 4.17 19.07 20.12
N PHE A 188 3.88 20.37 20.09
CA PHE A 188 2.59 20.93 19.69
C PHE A 188 2.67 21.68 18.36
N CYS A 189 3.43 21.15 17.39
CA CYS A 189 3.40 21.65 16.01
C CYS A 189 2.03 21.45 15.33
N GLY A 190 1.81 22.09 14.18
CA GLY A 190 0.55 21.97 13.44
C GLY A 190 0.20 20.53 13.08
N ARG A 191 -1.04 20.10 13.34
CA ARG A 191 -1.56 18.77 12.96
C ARG A 191 -3.03 18.82 12.55
N GLY A 192 -3.43 17.91 11.64
CA GLY A 192 -4.83 17.68 11.26
C GLY A 192 -5.26 18.37 9.96
N TYR A 193 -6.57 18.36 9.68
CA TYR A 193 -7.18 19.04 8.52
C TYR A 193 -7.20 20.56 8.67
N VAL A 194 -7.45 21.03 9.89
CA VAL A 194 -7.15 22.39 10.33
C VAL A 194 -5.87 22.27 11.15
N GLN A 195 -4.84 23.06 10.82
CA GLN A 195 -3.55 22.94 11.50
C GLN A 195 -3.67 23.40 12.96
N LEU A 196 -3.81 22.42 13.86
CA LEU A 196 -3.84 22.65 15.30
C LEU A 196 -2.42 22.87 15.80
N THR A 197 -2.07 24.12 16.11
CA THR A 197 -0.71 24.51 16.53
C THR A 197 -0.74 25.14 17.91
N GLY A 198 0.19 24.76 18.80
CA GLY A 198 0.38 25.37 20.10
C GLY A 198 -0.34 24.66 21.25
N ARG A 199 0.36 24.52 22.38
CA ARG A 199 -0.10 23.87 23.61
C ARG A 199 -1.49 24.34 24.06
N GLY A 200 -1.76 25.65 23.97
CA GLY A 200 -3.05 26.22 24.35
C GLY A 200 -4.21 25.61 23.57
N ASN A 201 -4.05 25.50 22.25
CA ASN A 201 -5.09 24.97 21.37
C ASN A 201 -5.27 23.44 21.53
N TYR A 202 -4.18 22.69 21.72
CA TYR A 202 -4.27 21.25 22.03
C TYR A 202 -5.00 20.98 23.35
N ARG A 203 -4.79 21.83 24.36
CA ARG A 203 -5.49 21.74 25.65
C ARG A 203 -6.99 22.03 25.49
N GLU A 204 -7.31 23.17 24.90
CA GLU A 204 -8.70 23.66 24.81
C GLU A 204 -9.60 22.72 23.98
N LEU A 205 -9.17 22.36 22.76
CA LEU A 205 -9.95 21.45 21.92
C LEU A 205 -9.91 20.00 22.44
N GLY A 206 -8.82 19.58 23.09
CA GLY A 206 -8.74 18.29 23.76
C GLY A 206 -9.77 18.16 24.88
N GLU A 207 -9.88 19.18 25.75
CA GLU A 207 -10.86 19.24 26.83
C GLU A 207 -12.30 19.32 26.32
N MET A 208 -12.53 20.06 25.24
CA MET A 208 -13.84 20.17 24.59
C MET A 208 -14.33 18.83 24.05
N LEU A 209 -13.45 18.10 23.37
CA LEU A 209 -13.74 16.80 22.75
C LEU A 209 -13.63 15.63 23.75
N GLY A 210 -13.06 15.85 24.93
CA GLY A 210 -12.84 14.79 25.92
C GLY A 210 -11.70 13.82 25.55
N ILE A 211 -10.69 14.29 24.83
CA ILE A 211 -9.58 13.47 24.31
C ILE A 211 -8.22 13.93 24.85
N PRO A 212 -7.27 13.03 25.13
CA PRO A 212 -6.01 13.34 25.81
C PRO A 212 -4.93 13.91 24.87
N LEU A 213 -5.24 14.99 24.14
CA LEU A 213 -4.32 15.60 23.16
C LEU A 213 -3.04 16.19 23.78
N MET A 214 -3.07 16.54 25.06
CA MET A 214 -1.89 17.01 25.80
C MET A 214 -0.87 15.89 26.03
N GLU A 215 -1.35 14.65 26.18
CA GLU A 215 -0.53 13.45 26.41
C GLU A 215 -0.11 12.82 25.09
N ASN A 216 -1.00 12.80 24.10
CA ASN A 216 -0.78 12.19 22.78
C ASN A 216 -1.15 13.15 21.63
N PRO A 217 -0.32 14.18 21.35
CA PRO A 217 -0.61 15.19 20.33
C PRO A 217 -0.67 14.61 18.91
N ASP A 218 0.03 13.51 18.62
CA ASP A 218 0.03 12.88 17.29
C ASP A 218 -1.34 12.31 16.90
N SER A 219 -2.20 12.01 17.88
CA SER A 219 -3.58 11.59 17.61
C SER A 219 -4.42 12.65 16.88
N ALA A 220 -3.99 13.92 16.88
CA ALA A 220 -4.61 14.97 16.06
C ALA A 220 -4.51 14.71 14.54
N CYS A 221 -3.64 13.79 14.09
CA CYS A 221 -3.57 13.33 12.70
C CYS A 221 -4.43 12.09 12.41
N ALA A 222 -5.06 11.45 13.41
CA ALA A 222 -5.99 10.36 13.17
C ALA A 222 -7.24 10.91 12.45
N PRO A 223 -7.75 10.31 11.36
CA PRO A 223 -8.81 10.92 10.55
C PRO A 223 -10.09 11.29 11.32
N GLU A 224 -10.55 10.44 12.24
CA GLU A 224 -11.71 10.73 13.11
C GLU A 224 -11.46 11.94 14.03
N VAL A 225 -10.29 11.98 14.65
CA VAL A 225 -9.89 13.05 15.57
C VAL A 225 -9.69 14.36 14.80
N ALA A 226 -8.97 14.32 13.68
CA ALA A 226 -8.71 15.46 12.82
C ALA A 226 -10.02 16.07 12.28
N ALA A 227 -10.98 15.23 11.89
CA ALA A 227 -12.30 15.67 11.43
C ALA A 227 -13.11 16.32 12.57
N CYS A 228 -13.10 15.73 13.77
CA CYS A 228 -13.75 16.31 14.94
C CYS A 228 -13.08 17.62 15.38
N LEU A 229 -11.75 17.75 15.27
CA LEU A 229 -11.02 18.98 15.55
C LEU A 229 -11.40 20.09 14.56
N LEU A 230 -11.49 19.78 13.27
CA LEU A 230 -12.01 20.71 12.26
C LEU A 230 -13.42 21.17 12.61
N ALA A 231 -14.33 20.23 12.90
CA ALA A 231 -15.72 20.55 13.22
C ALA A 231 -15.84 21.36 14.53
N ALA A 232 -15.14 20.98 15.58
CA ALA A 232 -15.12 21.69 16.86
C ALA A 232 -14.61 23.13 16.71
N PHE A 233 -13.53 23.32 15.96
CA PHE A 233 -12.97 24.63 15.69
C PHE A 233 -13.95 25.55 14.95
N LEU A 234 -14.61 25.03 13.90
CA LEU A 234 -15.61 25.78 13.13
C LEU A 234 -16.85 26.09 13.97
N TYR A 235 -17.29 25.15 14.81
CA TYR A 235 -18.42 25.31 15.72
C TYR A 235 -18.17 26.43 16.73
N ASP A 236 -17.00 26.43 17.39
CA ASP A 236 -16.65 27.45 18.38
C ASP A 236 -16.54 28.86 17.76
N ASN A 237 -16.11 28.94 16.50
CA ASN A 237 -15.99 30.21 15.77
C ASN A 237 -17.22 30.56 14.92
N ARG A 238 -18.32 29.79 15.00
CA ARG A 238 -19.49 29.90 14.11
C ARG A 238 -20.02 31.32 13.99
N GLY A 239 -20.21 32.02 15.12
CA GLY A 239 -20.75 33.38 15.11
C GLY A 239 -19.87 34.39 14.36
N LYS A 240 -18.54 34.23 14.40
CA LYS A 240 -17.61 35.09 13.63
C LYS A 240 -17.63 34.72 12.15
N LEU A 241 -17.69 33.43 11.84
CA LEU A 241 -17.75 32.92 10.46
C LEU A 241 -19.04 33.38 9.78
N ASP A 242 -20.20 33.24 10.42
CA ASP A 242 -21.48 33.70 9.89
C ASP A 242 -21.50 35.21 9.65
N ALA A 243 -20.95 36.01 10.58
CA ALA A 243 -20.88 37.46 10.43
C ALA A 243 -19.98 37.90 9.27
N ALA A 244 -18.92 37.15 8.97
CA ALA A 244 -18.04 37.40 7.83
C ALA A 244 -18.68 36.94 6.50
N LEU A 245 -19.32 35.76 6.51
CA LEU A 245 -20.05 35.21 5.36
C LEU A 245 -21.23 36.10 4.94
N ALA A 246 -21.95 36.69 5.91
CA ALA A 246 -23.04 37.62 5.64
C ALA A 246 -22.58 38.89 4.88
N LYS A 247 -21.27 39.19 4.89
CA LYS A 247 -20.66 40.31 4.16
C LYS A 247 -19.92 39.86 2.89
N ASP A 248 -19.97 38.57 2.56
CA ASP A 248 -19.17 37.92 1.49
C ASP A 248 -17.65 38.17 1.64
N ASP A 249 -17.18 38.39 2.88
CA ASP A 249 -15.76 38.68 3.17
C ASP A 249 -14.98 37.40 3.45
N LEU A 250 -14.63 36.68 2.38
CA LEU A 250 -13.87 35.42 2.46
C LEU A 250 -12.47 35.60 3.05
N LYS A 251 -11.91 36.81 3.00
CA LYS A 251 -10.63 37.12 3.65
C LYS A 251 -10.80 37.17 5.16
N ALA A 252 -11.89 37.75 5.66
CA ALA A 252 -12.23 37.71 7.08
C ALA A 252 -12.55 36.28 7.53
N VAL A 253 -13.27 35.48 6.74
CA VAL A 253 -13.50 34.04 7.02
C VAL A 253 -12.16 33.30 7.16
N ARG A 254 -11.24 33.45 6.20
CA ARG A 254 -9.93 32.80 6.26
C ARG A 254 -9.10 33.25 7.46
N LYS A 255 -9.17 34.53 7.80
CA LYS A 255 -8.49 35.10 8.98
C LYS A 255 -9.01 34.53 10.30
N VAL A 256 -10.30 34.21 10.38
CA VAL A 256 -10.86 33.51 11.56
C VAL A 256 -10.26 32.11 11.71
N VAL A 257 -10.03 31.41 10.59
CA VAL A 257 -9.53 30.02 10.62
C VAL A 257 -8.02 29.92 10.83
N ASN A 258 -7.21 30.71 10.13
CA ASN A 258 -5.75 30.58 10.12
C ASN A 258 -5.02 31.70 10.88
N GLY A 259 -5.73 32.72 11.37
CA GLY A 259 -5.12 33.92 11.98
C GLY A 259 -4.50 34.89 10.97
N GLY A 260 -4.43 34.51 9.68
CA GLY A 260 -3.89 35.28 8.56
C GLY A 260 -4.65 35.05 7.25
N SER A 261 -4.01 35.34 6.11
CA SER A 261 -4.60 35.13 4.78
C SER A 261 -3.79 34.17 3.90
N HIS A 262 -3.01 33.27 4.50
CA HIS A 262 -2.30 32.23 3.77
C HIS A 262 -3.28 31.19 3.19
N GLY A 263 -3.04 30.78 1.95
CA GLY A 263 -3.94 29.87 1.21
C GLY A 263 -5.29 30.48 0.85
N LEU A 264 -5.41 31.82 0.80
CA LEU A 264 -6.70 32.50 0.56
C LEU A 264 -7.24 32.23 -0.85
N ASP A 265 -6.38 32.13 -1.85
CA ASP A 265 -6.82 31.89 -3.22
C ASP A 265 -7.39 30.47 -3.38
N GLU A 266 -6.72 29.47 -2.79
CA GLU A 266 -7.18 28.08 -2.76
C GLU A 266 -8.45 27.91 -1.93
N PHE A 267 -8.53 28.59 -0.78
CA PHE A 267 -9.74 28.66 0.04
C PHE A 267 -10.89 29.25 -0.77
N ARG A 268 -10.69 30.42 -1.40
CA ARG A 268 -11.72 31.13 -2.17
C ARG A 268 -12.18 30.29 -3.36
N ASP A 269 -11.27 29.67 -4.09
CA ASP A 269 -11.60 28.82 -5.25
C ASP A 269 -12.47 27.64 -4.80
N THR A 270 -12.03 26.89 -3.79
CA THR A 270 -12.78 25.74 -3.26
C THR A 270 -14.12 26.16 -2.66
N PHE A 271 -14.14 27.24 -1.89
CA PHE A 271 -15.36 27.78 -1.29
C PHE A 271 -16.36 28.19 -2.38
N THR A 272 -15.90 28.88 -3.42
CA THR A 272 -16.75 29.33 -4.53
C THR A 272 -17.27 28.16 -5.33
N ARG A 273 -16.42 27.18 -5.69
CA ARG A 273 -16.84 25.95 -6.40
C ARG A 273 -17.85 25.14 -5.59
N THR A 274 -17.60 24.98 -4.29
CA THR A 274 -18.53 24.31 -3.38
C THR A 274 -19.85 25.09 -3.34
N ARG A 275 -19.79 26.42 -3.18
CA ARG A 275 -20.97 27.29 -3.12
C ARG A 275 -21.79 27.32 -4.41
N ASP A 276 -21.12 27.31 -5.56
CA ASP A 276 -21.77 27.37 -6.87
C ASP A 276 -22.44 26.03 -7.21
N SER A 277 -21.85 24.92 -6.76
CA SER A 277 -22.51 23.61 -6.75
C SER A 277 -23.83 23.63 -5.93
N LEU A 278 -23.97 24.52 -4.93
CA LEU A 278 -25.21 24.73 -4.17
C LEU A 278 -26.29 25.51 -4.91
N ARG A 279 -25.93 26.37 -5.87
CA ARG A 279 -26.90 27.17 -6.63
C ARG A 279 -27.61 26.36 -7.71
N HIS A 280 -27.03 25.22 -8.07
CA HIS A 280 -27.59 24.23 -8.99
C HIS A 280 -27.64 22.86 -8.32
N PRO A 281 -28.47 22.66 -7.29
CA PRO A 281 -28.59 21.35 -6.66
C PRO A 281 -29.11 20.36 -7.71
N LYS A 282 -28.29 19.36 -8.09
CA LYS A 282 -28.83 18.16 -8.72
C LYS A 282 -29.77 17.53 -7.69
N ALA A 283 -31.05 17.39 -8.03
CA ALA A 283 -32.07 16.89 -7.13
C ALA A 283 -31.63 15.56 -6.51
N ALA A 284 -31.56 15.51 -5.17
CA ALA A 284 -31.38 14.28 -4.44
C ALA A 284 -32.61 13.38 -4.68
N LEU A 285 -32.42 12.28 -5.41
CA LEU A 285 -33.42 11.22 -5.55
C LEU A 285 -33.53 10.47 -4.22
N ALA A 286 -34.35 11.02 -3.31
CA ALA A 286 -35.01 10.24 -2.27
C ALA A 286 -36.14 9.43 -2.93
N GLY A 287 -36.18 8.13 -2.65
CA GLY A 287 -37.05 7.18 -3.33
C GLY A 287 -38.54 7.51 -3.26
N ALA A 288 -39.20 7.38 -4.42
CA ALA A 288 -40.58 6.95 -4.53
C ALA A 288 -40.74 6.17 -5.83
N VAL A 289 -41.27 4.95 -5.72
CA VAL A 289 -41.65 4.07 -6.82
C VAL A 289 -42.73 4.78 -7.66
N GLY A 290 -42.45 5.06 -8.94
CA GLY A 290 -43.45 5.61 -9.86
C GLY A 290 -42.91 5.83 -11.26
N GLY A 291 -43.42 5.06 -12.23
CA GLY A 291 -42.97 5.07 -13.62
C GLY A 291 -43.28 6.35 -14.41
N GLY A 292 -42.36 6.73 -15.29
CA GLY A 292 -42.51 7.77 -16.32
C GLY A 292 -41.25 7.82 -17.19
N ALA A 293 -41.43 7.79 -18.51
CA ALA A 293 -40.42 7.52 -19.55
C ALA A 293 -39.22 8.51 -19.63
N PRO A 294 -38.06 8.08 -20.17
CA PRO A 294 -36.84 8.90 -20.22
C PRO A 294 -36.82 9.89 -21.40
N SER A 295 -36.11 11.00 -21.20
CA SER A 295 -35.75 11.97 -22.25
C SER A 295 -34.22 12.12 -22.33
N ALA A 296 -33.68 11.86 -23.54
CA ALA A 296 -32.37 12.17 -24.16
C ALA A 296 -31.04 12.18 -23.34
N PRO A 297 -29.97 11.50 -23.83
CA PRO A 297 -28.69 11.32 -23.12
C PRO A 297 -27.73 12.53 -23.19
N HIS A 298 -27.07 12.83 -22.06
CA HIS A 298 -25.92 13.74 -21.94
C HIS A 298 -24.58 12.96 -22.04
N PRO A 299 -23.45 13.59 -22.44
CA PRO A 299 -22.22 12.87 -22.81
C PRO A 299 -21.45 12.27 -21.63
N ALA A 300 -20.92 11.05 -21.81
CA ALA A 300 -20.03 10.35 -20.87
C ALA A 300 -18.60 10.93 -20.88
N THR A 301 -17.87 10.80 -19.78
CA THR A 301 -16.42 11.12 -19.66
C THR A 301 -15.57 9.97 -20.21
N LEU A 302 -14.49 10.31 -20.92
CA LEU A 302 -13.75 9.42 -21.83
C LEU A 302 -12.24 9.52 -21.57
N ASP A 303 -11.67 8.55 -20.86
CA ASP A 303 -10.35 8.70 -20.22
C ASP A 303 -9.38 7.51 -20.43
N VAL A 304 -9.55 6.67 -21.47
CA VAL A 304 -8.52 5.65 -21.78
C VAL A 304 -7.34 6.24 -22.56
N SER A 305 -6.13 5.82 -22.20
CA SER A 305 -4.88 6.16 -22.90
C SER A 305 -4.32 4.96 -23.67
N PRO A 306 -3.60 5.18 -24.79
CA PRO A 306 -2.92 4.09 -25.52
C PRO A 306 -1.92 3.32 -24.65
N ASP A 307 -1.87 1.99 -24.77
CA ASP A 307 -0.91 1.16 -24.05
C ASP A 307 0.55 1.42 -24.56
N PRO A 308 1.53 1.67 -23.68
CA PRO A 308 2.95 1.76 -24.07
C PRO A 308 3.42 0.50 -24.81
N ALA A 309 4.45 0.60 -25.65
CA ALA A 309 5.01 -0.61 -26.27
C ALA A 309 5.69 -1.50 -25.19
N ASP A 310 5.31 -2.77 -25.11
CA ASP A 310 5.97 -3.78 -24.26
C ASP A 310 6.31 -5.00 -25.13
N LEU A 311 7.59 -5.35 -25.21
CA LEU A 311 8.09 -6.47 -26.02
C LEU A 311 7.62 -7.84 -25.51
N ARG A 312 7.07 -7.90 -24.29
CA ARG A 312 6.53 -9.12 -23.67
C ARG A 312 5.06 -9.35 -24.02
N ASP A 313 4.39 -8.38 -24.65
CA ASP A 313 3.02 -8.56 -25.15
C ASP A 313 3.01 -9.72 -26.16
N ARG A 314 2.19 -10.74 -25.88
CA ARG A 314 2.08 -11.89 -26.78
C ARG A 314 1.30 -11.47 -28.03
N PRO A 315 1.88 -11.53 -29.23
CA PRO A 315 1.13 -11.23 -30.45
C PRO A 315 0.09 -12.33 -30.69
N TYR A 316 -1.12 -11.94 -31.06
CA TYR A 316 -2.14 -12.86 -31.53
C TYR A 316 -1.80 -13.36 -32.94
N THR A 317 -1.77 -14.67 -33.12
CA THR A 317 -1.56 -15.32 -34.42
C THR A 317 -2.78 -16.19 -34.69
N PRO A 318 -3.67 -15.82 -35.64
CA PRO A 318 -4.90 -16.55 -35.87
C PRO A 318 -4.64 -17.94 -36.48
N PRO A 319 -5.45 -18.96 -36.13
CA PRO A 319 -5.42 -20.25 -36.81
C PRO A 319 -5.89 -20.10 -38.28
N PRO A 320 -5.32 -20.86 -39.23
CA PRO A 320 -5.67 -20.73 -40.64
C PRO A 320 -7.03 -21.36 -40.93
N HIS A 321 -8.10 -20.56 -40.89
CA HIS A 321 -9.44 -20.93 -41.37
C HIS A 321 -10.09 -19.79 -42.17
N SER A 322 -11.08 -20.13 -42.99
CA SER A 322 -11.83 -19.11 -43.73
C SER A 322 -12.69 -18.25 -42.81
N LEU A 323 -12.68 -16.94 -43.03
CA LEU A 323 -13.59 -16.01 -42.38
C LEU A 323 -14.96 -16.05 -43.05
N LEU A 324 -16.00 -15.85 -42.24
CA LEU A 324 -17.35 -15.60 -42.74
C LEU A 324 -17.41 -14.21 -43.40
N LYS A 325 -18.40 -13.99 -44.27
CA LYS A 325 -18.63 -12.66 -44.87
C LYS A 325 -19.11 -11.63 -43.85
N GLN A 326 -19.74 -12.12 -42.80
CA GLN A 326 -20.22 -11.37 -41.65
C GLN A 326 -20.31 -12.32 -40.46
N TYR A 327 -20.11 -11.80 -39.27
CA TYR A 327 -20.25 -12.53 -38.03
C TYR A 327 -20.93 -11.63 -36.99
N PRO A 328 -21.91 -12.13 -36.25
CA PRO A 328 -22.59 -13.42 -36.43
C PRO A 328 -23.38 -13.48 -37.76
N PRO A 329 -23.64 -14.65 -38.34
CA PRO A 329 -24.59 -14.77 -39.45
C PRO A 329 -25.96 -14.12 -39.11
N ASP A 330 -26.68 -13.56 -40.08
CA ASP A 330 -27.93 -12.79 -39.82
C ASP A 330 -28.95 -13.58 -39.00
N ASN A 331 -29.10 -14.88 -39.25
CA ASN A 331 -30.02 -15.74 -38.50
C ASN A 331 -29.65 -15.92 -37.01
N LEU A 332 -28.46 -15.48 -36.59
CA LEU A 332 -27.97 -15.52 -35.21
C LEU A 332 -27.85 -14.13 -34.58
N ILE A 333 -28.08 -13.03 -35.30
CA ILE A 333 -27.97 -11.67 -34.74
C ILE A 333 -29.00 -11.45 -33.62
N ALA A 334 -30.26 -11.79 -33.86
CA ALA A 334 -31.30 -11.74 -32.82
C ALA A 334 -30.92 -12.59 -31.58
N GLN A 335 -30.24 -13.72 -31.79
CA GLN A 335 -29.78 -14.57 -30.70
C GLN A 335 -28.59 -13.97 -29.95
N TYR A 336 -27.59 -13.40 -30.62
CA TYR A 336 -26.33 -12.98 -29.99
C TYR A 336 -26.31 -11.52 -29.55
N MET A 337 -27.15 -10.67 -30.13
CA MET A 337 -27.24 -9.24 -29.80
C MET A 337 -28.59 -8.95 -29.14
N GLY A 338 -29.70 -9.30 -29.81
CA GLY A 338 -31.05 -9.08 -29.27
C GLY A 338 -31.27 -9.73 -27.90
N ALA A 339 -30.94 -11.03 -27.77
CA ALA A 339 -31.05 -11.72 -26.49
C ALA A 339 -30.03 -11.23 -25.44
N TYR A 340 -28.85 -10.75 -25.87
CA TYR A 340 -27.85 -10.19 -24.96
C TYR A 340 -28.31 -8.85 -24.37
N SER A 341 -28.88 -7.95 -25.18
CA SER A 341 -29.52 -6.73 -24.70
C SER A 341 -30.66 -7.04 -23.72
N ALA A 342 -31.47 -8.07 -24.02
CA ALA A 342 -32.54 -8.52 -23.14
C ALA A 342 -32.04 -9.15 -21.82
N ALA A 343 -30.80 -9.68 -21.80
CA ALA A 343 -30.20 -10.30 -20.62
C ALA A 343 -29.70 -9.30 -19.57
N GLY A 344 -29.77 -8.00 -19.84
CA GLY A 344 -29.37 -6.94 -18.90
C GLY A 344 -27.87 -6.68 -18.82
N LEU A 345 -27.10 -7.09 -19.83
CA LEU A 345 -25.63 -7.00 -19.85
C LEU A 345 -25.07 -5.81 -20.63
N ILE A 346 -25.94 -4.96 -21.21
CA ILE A 346 -25.54 -3.67 -21.78
C ILE A 346 -25.42 -2.65 -20.64
N LEU A 347 -24.18 -2.41 -20.22
CA LEU A 347 -23.85 -1.59 -19.06
C LEU A 347 -23.95 -0.08 -19.37
N ASN A 348 -24.03 0.74 -18.32
CA ASN A 348 -23.98 2.20 -18.42
C ASN A 348 -22.94 2.76 -17.43
N GLN A 349 -21.84 3.29 -17.96
CA GLN A 349 -20.76 3.86 -17.16
C GLN A 349 -21.08 5.23 -16.54
N GLY A 350 -22.16 5.90 -16.97
CA GLY A 350 -22.50 7.23 -16.49
C GLY A 350 -21.42 8.28 -16.79
N GLN A 351 -21.08 9.09 -15.78
CA GLN A 351 -20.20 10.28 -15.89
C GLN A 351 -18.81 10.06 -15.30
N GLU A 352 -18.39 8.82 -15.06
CA GLU A 352 -17.03 8.51 -14.59
C GLU A 352 -16.14 8.01 -15.74
N GLY A 353 -14.86 8.37 -15.72
CA GLY A 353 -13.79 7.90 -16.62
C GLY A 353 -13.47 6.39 -16.52
N ALA A 354 -14.42 5.57 -16.09
CA ALA A 354 -14.26 4.14 -15.81
C ALA A 354 -14.31 3.26 -17.07
N CYS A 355 -14.17 3.84 -18.27
CA CYS A 355 -14.38 3.16 -19.55
C CYS A 355 -13.53 1.89 -19.71
N THR A 356 -12.32 1.82 -19.15
CA THR A 356 -11.49 0.60 -19.22
C THR A 356 -12.08 -0.57 -18.44
N GLY A 357 -12.61 -0.33 -17.24
CA GLY A 357 -13.30 -1.37 -16.47
C GLY A 357 -14.61 -1.79 -17.11
N PHE A 358 -15.37 -0.83 -17.64
CA PHE A 358 -16.63 -1.10 -18.34
C PHE A 358 -16.43 -1.85 -19.65
N GLY A 359 -15.52 -1.40 -20.50
CA GLY A 359 -15.20 -2.05 -21.77
C GLY A 359 -14.69 -3.47 -21.57
N LEU A 360 -13.87 -3.71 -20.54
CA LEU A 360 -13.45 -5.07 -20.21
C LEU A 360 -14.59 -5.91 -19.63
N ALA A 361 -15.45 -5.34 -18.79
CA ALA A 361 -16.65 -6.02 -18.27
C ALA A 361 -17.58 -6.47 -19.41
N CYS A 362 -17.69 -5.69 -20.49
CA CYS A 362 -18.43 -6.07 -21.69
C CYS A 362 -17.92 -7.39 -22.29
N VAL A 363 -16.60 -7.52 -22.45
CA VAL A 363 -15.97 -8.76 -22.96
C VAL A 363 -16.16 -9.92 -21.99
N VAL A 364 -15.89 -9.71 -20.69
CA VAL A 364 -16.06 -10.74 -19.66
C VAL A 364 -17.49 -11.26 -19.63
N ASN A 365 -18.47 -10.36 -19.66
CA ASN A 365 -19.89 -10.71 -19.65
C ASN A 365 -20.32 -11.46 -20.90
N TYR A 366 -19.87 -11.03 -22.07
CA TYR A 366 -20.19 -11.71 -23.33
C TYR A 366 -19.68 -13.15 -23.34
N LEU A 367 -18.42 -13.35 -22.93
CA LEU A 367 -17.82 -14.69 -22.84
C LEU A 367 -18.52 -15.57 -21.81
N ARG A 368 -18.79 -15.04 -20.62
CA ARG A 368 -19.54 -15.75 -19.57
C ARG A 368 -20.94 -16.14 -20.04
N TRP A 369 -21.65 -15.22 -20.69
CA TRP A 369 -23.00 -15.46 -21.18
C TRP A 369 -23.04 -16.53 -22.26
N ARG A 370 -22.09 -16.52 -23.20
CA ARG A 370 -21.98 -17.59 -24.22
C ARG A 370 -21.69 -18.95 -23.62
N VAL A 371 -20.72 -19.06 -22.70
CA VAL A 371 -20.34 -20.34 -22.08
C VAL A 371 -21.46 -20.91 -21.21
N ASN A 372 -22.28 -20.06 -20.57
CA ASN A 372 -23.43 -20.50 -19.78
C ASN A 372 -24.69 -20.78 -20.62
N GLY A 373 -24.57 -20.91 -21.96
CA GLY A 373 -25.69 -21.26 -22.83
C GLY A 373 -26.68 -20.12 -23.07
N MET A 374 -26.21 -18.87 -23.01
CA MET A 374 -26.99 -17.65 -23.33
C MET A 374 -28.28 -17.52 -22.50
N PRO A 375 -28.19 -17.51 -21.15
CA PRO A 375 -29.36 -17.42 -20.30
C PRO A 375 -30.10 -16.08 -20.48
N LYS A 376 -31.41 -16.09 -20.20
CA LYS A 376 -32.26 -14.89 -20.29
C LYS A 376 -31.87 -13.77 -19.33
N GLN A 377 -31.16 -14.09 -18.26
CA GLN A 377 -30.61 -13.15 -17.30
C GLN A 377 -29.26 -13.70 -16.81
N LEU A 378 -28.28 -12.81 -16.66
CA LEU A 378 -27.00 -13.13 -16.07
C LEU A 378 -26.50 -11.91 -15.32
N GLU A 379 -25.94 -12.11 -14.13
CA GLU A 379 -25.31 -11.02 -13.40
C GLU A 379 -23.99 -10.60 -14.04
N SER A 380 -23.78 -9.28 -14.14
CA SER A 380 -22.56 -8.68 -14.67
C SER A 380 -21.35 -8.99 -13.77
N ALA A 381 -20.17 -9.15 -14.39
CA ALA A 381 -18.91 -8.95 -13.70
C ALA A 381 -18.80 -7.47 -13.25
N SER A 382 -18.11 -7.21 -12.15
CA SER A 382 -17.99 -5.86 -11.60
C SER A 382 -17.07 -4.97 -12.47
N PRO A 383 -17.60 -3.99 -13.22
CA PRO A 383 -16.77 -2.95 -13.85
C PRO A 383 -16.01 -2.12 -12.81
N ARG A 384 -16.54 -1.95 -11.59
CA ARG A 384 -15.85 -1.24 -10.50
C ARG A 384 -14.54 -1.93 -10.12
N MET A 385 -14.57 -3.25 -9.92
CA MET A 385 -13.38 -4.04 -9.63
C MET A 385 -12.37 -3.95 -10.78
N LEU A 386 -12.81 -4.17 -12.01
CA LEU A 386 -11.92 -4.12 -13.19
C LEU A 386 -11.28 -2.74 -13.36
N TYR A 387 -12.04 -1.65 -13.18
CA TYR A 387 -11.52 -0.29 -13.24
C TYR A 387 -10.56 0.02 -12.08
N HIS A 388 -10.88 -0.43 -10.87
CA HIS A 388 -10.02 -0.26 -9.71
C HIS A 388 -8.65 -0.92 -9.95
N PHE A 389 -8.64 -2.17 -10.41
CA PHE A 389 -7.41 -2.89 -10.71
C PHE A 389 -6.71 -2.38 -11.97
N ALA A 390 -7.45 -1.85 -12.95
CA ALA A 390 -6.84 -1.19 -14.11
C ALA A 390 -5.88 -0.09 -13.67
N LYS A 391 -6.33 0.77 -12.74
CA LYS A 391 -5.49 1.82 -12.14
C LYS A 391 -4.33 1.27 -11.30
N LEU A 392 -4.50 0.11 -10.67
CA LEU A 392 -3.46 -0.51 -9.84
C LEU A 392 -2.30 -1.08 -10.65
N TYR A 393 -2.62 -1.75 -11.76
CA TYR A 393 -1.63 -2.40 -12.64
C TYR A 393 -1.22 -1.54 -13.83
N ASP A 394 -1.62 -0.27 -13.82
CA ASP A 394 -1.25 0.67 -14.84
C ASP A 394 0.26 0.95 -14.79
N GLU A 395 0.86 1.15 -15.96
CA GLU A 395 2.32 1.31 -16.09
C GLU A 395 2.78 2.77 -15.96
N PHE A 396 1.85 3.69 -15.70
CA PHE A 396 2.13 5.11 -15.53
C PHE A 396 2.25 5.47 -14.04
N GLU A 397 3.45 5.36 -13.47
CA GLU A 397 3.80 6.08 -12.24
C GLU A 397 3.90 7.59 -12.58
N GLY A 398 2.82 8.35 -12.42
CA GLY A 398 2.81 9.80 -12.70
C GLY A 398 1.49 10.49 -12.32
N GLU A 399 1.59 11.73 -11.83
CA GLU A 399 0.53 12.50 -11.20
C GLU A 399 -0.44 13.13 -12.24
N ASP A 400 -1.76 13.11 -11.94
CA ASP A 400 -2.91 13.74 -12.65
C ASP A 400 -3.50 13.07 -13.91
N TYR A 401 -4.17 11.91 -13.80
CA TYR A 401 -5.16 11.46 -14.82
C TYR A 401 -6.42 10.82 -14.20
N GLU A 402 -7.61 11.13 -14.75
CA GLU A 402 -8.91 10.48 -14.43
C GLU A 402 -9.15 9.20 -15.27
N GLY A 403 -8.09 8.53 -15.70
CA GLY A 403 -8.10 7.44 -16.69
C GLY A 403 -7.26 6.21 -16.34
N SER A 404 -7.29 5.18 -17.20
CA SER A 404 -6.41 4.00 -17.12
C SER A 404 -6.16 3.37 -18.49
N SER A 405 -5.27 2.38 -18.59
CA SER A 405 -4.92 1.65 -19.83
C SER A 405 -5.67 0.32 -20.01
N CYS A 406 -5.78 -0.16 -21.25
CA CYS A 406 -6.39 -1.47 -21.56
C CYS A 406 -5.54 -2.61 -20.98
N ARG A 407 -4.22 -2.51 -21.09
CA ARG A 407 -3.28 -3.48 -20.49
C ARG A 407 -3.42 -3.51 -18.98
N GLY A 408 -3.55 -2.36 -18.32
CA GLY A 408 -3.76 -2.29 -16.86
C GLY A 408 -4.99 -3.09 -16.43
N ALA A 409 -6.12 -2.92 -17.13
CA ALA A 409 -7.36 -3.66 -16.85
C ALA A 409 -7.18 -5.18 -17.05
N LEU A 410 -6.52 -5.61 -18.13
CA LEU A 410 -6.23 -7.01 -18.40
C LEU A 410 -5.28 -7.62 -17.37
N LYS A 411 -4.25 -6.90 -16.94
CA LYS A 411 -3.37 -7.32 -15.84
C LYS A 411 -4.13 -7.48 -14.54
N GLY A 412 -5.03 -6.54 -14.25
CA GLY A 412 -5.96 -6.62 -13.13
C GLY A 412 -6.74 -7.93 -13.12
N TRP A 413 -7.37 -8.26 -14.24
CA TRP A 413 -8.13 -9.50 -14.40
C TRP A 413 -7.24 -10.75 -14.36
N PHE A 414 -6.06 -10.71 -14.99
CA PHE A 414 -5.08 -11.81 -15.00
C PHE A 414 -4.57 -12.19 -13.61
N HIS A 415 -4.31 -11.19 -12.76
CA HIS A 415 -3.76 -11.40 -11.43
C HIS A 415 -4.81 -11.70 -10.36
N ASN A 416 -6.06 -11.27 -10.54
CA ASN A 416 -7.05 -11.28 -9.47
C ASN A 416 -8.34 -12.03 -9.82
N GLY A 417 -8.56 -12.37 -11.10
CA GLY A 417 -9.90 -12.73 -11.57
C GLY A 417 -10.85 -11.53 -11.50
N VAL A 418 -12.17 -11.76 -11.47
CA VAL A 418 -13.17 -10.68 -11.37
C VAL A 418 -14.43 -11.14 -10.65
N CYS A 419 -14.88 -10.41 -9.64
CA CYS A 419 -16.11 -10.73 -8.90
C CYS A 419 -17.37 -10.24 -9.65
N LEU A 420 -18.55 -10.67 -9.22
CA LEU A 420 -19.81 -10.13 -9.73
C LEU A 420 -20.10 -8.73 -9.18
N GLU A 421 -20.97 -8.03 -9.88
CA GLU A 421 -21.45 -6.69 -9.52
C GLU A 421 -22.02 -6.65 -8.09
N SER A 422 -22.71 -7.68 -7.60
CA SER A 422 -23.22 -7.72 -6.23
C SER A 422 -22.11 -7.65 -5.17
N GLN A 423 -20.92 -8.20 -5.48
CA GLN A 423 -19.79 -8.20 -4.55
C GLN A 423 -19.02 -6.88 -4.58
N TRP A 424 -19.04 -6.17 -5.71
CA TRP A 424 -18.40 -4.87 -5.80
C TRP A 424 -19.21 -3.95 -6.71
N PRO A 425 -20.31 -3.37 -6.18
CA PRO A 425 -21.29 -2.68 -6.99
C PRO A 425 -20.72 -1.40 -7.58
N TYR A 426 -21.14 -1.02 -8.76
CA TYR A 426 -20.83 0.25 -9.37
C TYR A 426 -21.90 1.30 -9.03
N ALA A 427 -21.46 2.45 -8.54
CA ALA A 427 -22.29 3.63 -8.43
C ALA A 427 -21.51 4.82 -9.02
N PRO A 428 -22.04 5.50 -10.05
CA PRO A 428 -21.39 6.68 -10.62
C PRO A 428 -21.07 7.71 -9.53
N GLY A 429 -19.85 8.25 -9.54
CA GLY A 429 -19.39 9.27 -8.58
C GLY A 429 -19.02 8.75 -7.17
N ARG A 430 -19.36 7.49 -6.84
CA ARG A 430 -19.06 6.89 -5.53
C ARG A 430 -18.02 5.78 -5.65
N ASP A 431 -16.97 5.87 -4.81
CA ASP A 431 -16.00 4.78 -4.61
C ASP A 431 -16.60 3.70 -3.73
N THR A 432 -17.45 2.88 -4.34
CA THR A 432 -18.07 1.71 -3.72
C THR A 432 -16.99 0.70 -3.33
N ARG A 433 -17.06 0.20 -2.10
CA ARG A 433 -16.15 -0.83 -1.57
C ARG A 433 -16.70 -2.22 -1.84
N PRO A 434 -15.84 -3.25 -1.93
CA PRO A 434 -16.33 -4.61 -2.09
C PRO A 434 -16.93 -5.15 -0.79
N LEU A 435 -17.86 -6.07 -0.92
CA LEU A 435 -18.45 -6.87 0.15
C LEU A 435 -17.51 -8.01 0.56
N THR A 436 -17.72 -8.58 1.75
CA THR A 436 -16.91 -9.71 2.24
C THR A 436 -17.04 -10.93 1.31
N GLY A 437 -15.91 -11.53 0.91
CA GLY A 437 -15.87 -12.72 0.05
C GLY A 437 -15.70 -12.44 -1.45
N TRP A 438 -15.59 -11.18 -1.86
CA TRP A 438 -15.41 -10.77 -3.26
C TRP A 438 -14.18 -11.42 -3.94
N ASP A 439 -13.11 -11.63 -3.18
CA ASP A 439 -11.81 -12.13 -3.63
C ASP A 439 -11.83 -13.63 -3.95
N SER A 440 -12.54 -14.39 -3.12
CA SER A 440 -12.82 -15.81 -3.36
C SER A 440 -13.69 -15.97 -4.60
N GLU A 441 -14.69 -15.11 -4.76
CA GLU A 441 -15.56 -15.12 -5.93
C GLU A 441 -14.84 -14.69 -7.21
N ALA A 442 -13.92 -13.72 -7.11
CA ALA A 442 -13.12 -13.26 -8.23
C ALA A 442 -12.24 -14.39 -8.80
N ALA A 443 -11.67 -15.21 -7.92
CA ALA A 443 -10.84 -16.35 -8.30
C ALA A 443 -11.59 -17.42 -9.12
N GLU A 444 -12.92 -17.43 -9.12
CA GLU A 444 -13.74 -18.33 -9.93
C GLU A 444 -13.95 -17.84 -11.38
N ARG A 445 -13.54 -16.61 -11.70
CA ARG A 445 -13.75 -15.97 -13.01
C ARG A 445 -12.44 -15.38 -13.53
N THR A 446 -11.53 -16.27 -13.90
CA THR A 446 -10.14 -15.92 -14.22
C THR A 446 -9.93 -15.64 -15.69
N LEU A 447 -8.86 -14.90 -16.00
CA LEU A 447 -8.35 -14.72 -17.35
C LEU A 447 -7.29 -15.80 -17.62
N GLY A 448 -7.48 -16.61 -18.64
CA GLY A 448 -6.56 -17.69 -19.00
C GLY A 448 -5.44 -17.23 -19.92
N VAL A 449 -5.79 -16.53 -21.00
CA VAL A 449 -4.82 -15.97 -21.96
C VAL A 449 -5.30 -14.62 -22.45
N TYR A 450 -4.36 -13.71 -22.66
CA TYR A 450 -4.60 -12.46 -23.39
C TYR A 450 -3.45 -12.22 -24.36
N CYS A 451 -3.80 -11.84 -25.58
CA CYS A 451 -2.84 -11.56 -26.66
C CYS A 451 -3.18 -10.21 -27.30
N ARG A 452 -2.15 -9.46 -27.69
CA ARG A 452 -2.29 -8.19 -28.40
C ARG A 452 -2.48 -8.44 -29.89
N ILE A 453 -3.40 -7.73 -30.51
CA ILE A 453 -3.64 -7.76 -31.95
C ILE A 453 -3.11 -6.46 -32.55
N ASP A 454 -2.43 -6.52 -33.69
CA ASP A 454 -2.10 -5.29 -34.45
C ASP A 454 -3.41 -4.65 -34.92
N THR A 455 -3.70 -3.43 -34.46
CA THR A 455 -4.93 -2.70 -34.78
C THR A 455 -5.11 -2.45 -36.28
N ARG A 456 -4.02 -2.50 -37.06
CA ARG A 456 -4.03 -2.36 -38.52
C ARG A 456 -4.39 -3.65 -39.25
N SER A 457 -4.28 -4.79 -38.57
CA SER A 457 -4.60 -6.10 -39.13
C SER A 457 -6.10 -6.41 -38.99
N ILE A 458 -6.90 -5.84 -39.90
CA ILE A 458 -8.36 -6.04 -39.92
C ILE A 458 -8.74 -7.53 -39.95
N THR A 459 -8.01 -8.33 -40.73
CA THR A 459 -8.26 -9.77 -40.86
C THR A 459 -8.02 -10.51 -39.55
N ASP A 460 -6.99 -10.15 -38.77
CA ASP A 460 -6.70 -10.81 -37.49
C ASP A 460 -7.74 -10.42 -36.42
N LEU A 461 -8.20 -9.16 -36.43
CA LEU A 461 -9.32 -8.71 -35.60
C LEU A 461 -10.60 -9.48 -35.92
N GLN A 462 -10.93 -9.65 -37.20
CA GLN A 462 -12.09 -10.46 -37.64
C GLN A 462 -11.95 -11.93 -37.20
N ALA A 463 -10.76 -12.51 -37.36
CA ALA A 463 -10.49 -13.88 -36.92
C ALA A 463 -10.67 -14.04 -35.41
N ALA A 464 -10.11 -13.12 -34.61
CA ALA A 464 -10.25 -13.14 -33.16
C ALA A 464 -11.71 -13.00 -32.71
N ILE A 465 -12.48 -12.11 -33.35
CA ILE A 465 -13.92 -11.96 -33.09
C ILE A 465 -14.68 -13.25 -33.44
N GLN A 466 -14.41 -13.88 -34.59
CA GLN A 466 -15.11 -15.11 -34.98
C GLN A 466 -14.76 -16.29 -34.05
N GLU A 467 -13.52 -16.39 -33.60
CA GLU A 467 -13.03 -17.48 -32.75
C GLU A 467 -13.51 -17.35 -31.30
N VAL A 468 -13.29 -16.17 -30.70
CA VAL A 468 -13.55 -15.94 -29.27
C VAL A 468 -14.94 -15.36 -29.03
N GLY A 469 -15.47 -14.59 -29.98
CA GLY A 469 -16.78 -13.96 -29.93
C GLY A 469 -16.76 -12.49 -29.52
N ALA A 470 -15.77 -12.07 -28.73
CA ALA A 470 -15.57 -10.68 -28.35
C ALA A 470 -14.09 -10.37 -28.14
N ILE A 471 -13.68 -9.15 -28.49
CA ILE A 471 -12.34 -8.63 -28.22
C ILE A 471 -12.42 -7.27 -27.52
N TYR A 472 -11.45 -6.99 -26.66
CA TYR A 472 -11.36 -5.77 -25.87
C TYR A 472 -10.51 -4.74 -26.61
N VAL A 473 -11.05 -3.53 -26.79
CA VAL A 473 -10.42 -2.52 -27.63
C VAL A 473 -10.54 -1.12 -27.04
N SER A 474 -9.70 -0.21 -27.53
CA SER A 474 -9.84 1.22 -27.30
C SER A 474 -9.66 2.02 -28.58
N ALA A 475 -10.39 3.14 -28.70
CA ALA A 475 -10.26 4.08 -29.82
C ALA A 475 -10.61 5.51 -29.40
N TYR A 476 -10.09 6.50 -30.13
CA TYR A 476 -10.57 7.87 -29.99
C TYR A 476 -11.98 8.01 -30.53
N THR A 477 -12.85 8.70 -29.80
CA THR A 477 -14.22 8.99 -30.23
C THR A 477 -14.29 10.32 -31.01
N HIS A 478 -15.42 10.50 -31.71
CA HIS A 478 -15.74 11.72 -32.45
C HIS A 478 -17.27 11.93 -32.49
N GLU A 479 -17.72 13.05 -33.06
CA GLU A 479 -19.14 13.47 -33.08
C GLU A 479 -20.12 12.40 -33.62
N GLY A 480 -19.67 11.53 -34.53
CA GLY A 480 -20.47 10.45 -35.11
C GLY A 480 -20.91 9.37 -34.11
N TRP A 481 -20.27 9.31 -32.94
CA TRP A 481 -20.63 8.40 -31.85
C TRP A 481 -21.93 8.82 -31.14
N ARG A 482 -22.52 9.98 -31.45
CA ARG A 482 -23.80 10.42 -30.90
C ARG A 482 -24.98 9.79 -31.64
N LEU A 483 -25.13 8.48 -31.49
CA LEU A 483 -26.22 7.71 -32.10
C LEU A 483 -27.51 7.82 -31.30
N GLN A 484 -28.65 7.77 -32.00
CA GLN A 484 -29.98 7.71 -31.39
C GLN A 484 -30.36 6.25 -31.06
N GLU A 485 -31.27 6.10 -30.10
CA GLU A 485 -31.85 4.80 -29.73
C GLU A 485 -32.62 4.20 -30.91
N SER A 486 -32.42 2.90 -31.12
CA SER A 486 -33.20 2.06 -32.03
C SER A 486 -33.41 0.67 -31.42
N GLU A 487 -34.37 -0.08 -31.97
CA GLU A 487 -34.68 -1.43 -31.49
C GLU A 487 -33.46 -2.35 -31.54
N ALA A 488 -33.44 -3.35 -30.65
CA ALA A 488 -32.35 -4.32 -30.64
C ALA A 488 -32.27 -5.05 -32.00
N PRO A 489 -31.06 -5.24 -32.55
CA PRO A 489 -30.91 -5.68 -33.93
C PRO A 489 -31.34 -7.14 -34.11
N ALA A 490 -32.05 -7.43 -35.19
CA ALA A 490 -32.43 -8.78 -35.60
C ALA A 490 -31.58 -9.29 -36.78
N ALA A 491 -31.00 -8.39 -37.57
CA ALA A 491 -30.06 -8.64 -38.66
C ALA A 491 -28.96 -7.55 -38.71
N HIS A 492 -27.90 -7.77 -39.50
CA HIS A 492 -26.83 -6.79 -39.63
C HIS A 492 -27.27 -5.45 -40.22
N LEU A 493 -28.34 -5.44 -41.03
CA LEU A 493 -28.91 -4.22 -41.61
C LEU A 493 -29.55 -3.29 -40.58
N ASP A 494 -29.88 -3.80 -39.40
CA ASP A 494 -30.51 -3.02 -38.32
C ASP A 494 -29.45 -2.22 -37.51
N LEU A 495 -28.16 -2.52 -37.69
CA LEU A 495 -27.09 -1.89 -36.94
C LEU A 495 -26.77 -0.49 -37.52
N PRO A 496 -26.90 0.59 -36.73
CA PRO A 496 -26.53 1.92 -37.18
C PRO A 496 -25.01 2.00 -37.37
N ARG A 497 -24.59 2.65 -38.45
CA ARG A 497 -23.18 2.95 -38.72
C ARG A 497 -22.78 4.27 -38.06
N ILE A 498 -21.60 4.30 -37.46
CA ILE A 498 -20.98 5.52 -36.96
C ILE A 498 -20.47 6.33 -38.15
N ASP A 499 -21.04 7.52 -38.33
CA ASP A 499 -20.68 8.40 -39.44
C ASP A 499 -19.39 9.16 -39.13
N TRP A 500 -18.36 8.89 -39.94
CA TRP A 500 -17.07 9.56 -39.85
C TRP A 500 -16.84 10.47 -41.06
N ASN A 501 -16.41 11.71 -40.79
CA ASN A 501 -16.20 12.75 -41.79
C ASN A 501 -14.83 12.67 -42.50
N GLY A 502 -14.00 11.66 -42.19
CA GLY A 502 -12.67 11.49 -42.76
C GLY A 502 -11.54 12.23 -42.03
N LEU A 503 -11.83 12.97 -40.94
CA LEU A 503 -10.83 13.70 -40.15
C LEU A 503 -10.48 12.94 -38.86
N PRO A 504 -9.19 12.66 -38.58
CA PRO A 504 -8.81 11.95 -37.37
C PRO A 504 -9.00 12.80 -36.11
N SER A 505 -9.57 12.18 -35.08
CA SER A 505 -9.67 12.68 -33.71
C SER A 505 -8.56 12.08 -32.84
N ARG A 506 -8.08 12.87 -31.87
CA ARG A 506 -7.11 12.45 -30.84
C ARG A 506 -7.59 12.83 -29.43
N THR A 507 -8.89 13.04 -29.27
CA THR A 507 -9.54 13.45 -28.01
C THR A 507 -10.65 12.48 -27.65
N GLY A 508 -10.89 12.27 -26.36
CA GLY A 508 -11.97 11.42 -25.86
C GLY A 508 -11.73 9.94 -26.15
N GLY A 509 -10.69 9.37 -25.55
CA GLY A 509 -10.38 7.95 -25.67
C GLY A 509 -11.45 7.10 -24.97
N HIS A 510 -11.95 6.07 -25.65
CA HIS A 510 -12.99 5.18 -25.11
C HIS A 510 -12.59 3.71 -25.26
N ALA A 511 -12.89 2.91 -24.24
CA ALA A 511 -12.65 1.47 -24.24
C ALA A 511 -13.99 0.71 -24.27
N PHE A 512 -14.08 -0.31 -25.13
CA PHE A 512 -15.31 -1.02 -25.44
C PHE A 512 -15.01 -2.43 -26.01
N ALA A 513 -16.05 -3.17 -26.39
CA ALA A 513 -15.92 -4.50 -26.99
C ALA A 513 -16.28 -4.49 -28.48
N LEU A 514 -15.55 -5.25 -29.31
CA LEU A 514 -15.99 -5.64 -30.65
C LEU A 514 -16.53 -7.07 -30.59
N VAL A 515 -17.75 -7.28 -31.07
CA VAL A 515 -18.48 -8.57 -30.96
C VAL A 515 -18.89 -9.16 -32.31
N GLY A 516 -18.60 -8.46 -33.40
CA GLY A 516 -18.97 -8.88 -34.74
C GLY A 516 -18.29 -8.06 -35.83
N PHE A 517 -18.53 -8.43 -37.08
CA PHE A 517 -18.10 -7.68 -38.24
C PHE A 517 -19.00 -7.98 -39.45
N ASN A 518 -19.01 -7.08 -40.42
CA ASN A 518 -19.67 -7.29 -41.72
C ASN A 518 -18.86 -6.60 -42.81
N ARG A 519 -19.44 -6.42 -44.00
CA ARG A 519 -18.76 -5.74 -45.11
C ARG A 519 -18.35 -4.30 -44.80
N ASP A 520 -19.10 -3.62 -43.92
CA ASP A 520 -18.98 -2.18 -43.69
C ASP A 520 -18.03 -1.84 -42.53
N GLY A 521 -17.87 -2.76 -41.57
CA GLY A 521 -17.02 -2.50 -40.41
C GLY A 521 -17.10 -3.55 -39.29
N PHE A 522 -16.65 -3.15 -38.10
CA PHE A 522 -16.77 -3.94 -36.88
C PHE A 522 -18.02 -3.56 -36.10
N VAL A 523 -18.66 -4.54 -35.46
CA VAL A 523 -19.82 -4.33 -34.58
C VAL A 523 -19.34 -4.08 -33.16
N ILE A 524 -19.63 -2.89 -32.65
CA ILE A 524 -19.33 -2.42 -31.29
C ILE A 524 -20.44 -2.86 -30.34
N GLN A 525 -20.07 -3.35 -29.16
CA GLN A 525 -20.91 -3.34 -27.97
C GLN A 525 -20.39 -2.27 -27.02
N ASN A 526 -21.21 -1.23 -26.79
CA ASN A 526 -20.81 -0.09 -25.96
C ASN A 526 -21.27 -0.24 -24.50
N SER A 527 -20.83 0.68 -23.64
CA SER A 527 -21.13 0.76 -22.20
C SER A 527 -21.88 2.06 -21.85
N TRP A 528 -22.69 2.59 -22.77
CA TRP A 528 -23.49 3.81 -22.58
C TRP A 528 -25.00 3.52 -22.46
N GLY A 529 -25.34 2.28 -22.09
CA GLY A 529 -26.71 1.81 -21.95
C GLY A 529 -27.35 1.37 -23.26
N LYS A 530 -28.52 0.73 -23.14
CA LYS A 530 -29.30 0.18 -24.28
C LYS A 530 -29.88 1.25 -25.20
N GLU A 531 -29.98 2.48 -24.72
CA GLU A 531 -30.52 3.64 -25.45
C GLU A 531 -29.51 4.20 -26.48
N TRP A 532 -28.29 3.67 -26.50
CA TRP A 532 -27.29 4.05 -27.48
C TRP A 532 -27.27 3.06 -28.65
N GLY A 533 -27.44 3.57 -29.88
CA GLY A 533 -27.45 2.75 -31.09
C GLY A 533 -28.63 1.76 -31.14
N ALA A 534 -28.41 0.58 -31.71
CA ALA A 534 -29.40 -0.50 -31.73
C ALA A 534 -29.23 -1.38 -30.50
N GLY A 535 -29.97 -1.09 -29.42
CA GLY A 535 -29.92 -1.84 -28.17
C GLY A 535 -28.53 -1.92 -27.51
N GLY A 536 -27.67 -0.90 -27.71
CA GLY A 536 -26.27 -0.88 -27.24
C GLY A 536 -25.22 -1.18 -28.30
N PHE A 537 -25.62 -1.44 -29.55
CA PHE A 537 -24.73 -1.85 -30.64
C PHE A 537 -24.70 -0.86 -31.83
N ALA A 538 -23.56 -0.80 -32.52
CA ALA A 538 -23.35 0.00 -33.73
C ALA A 538 -22.21 -0.57 -34.59
N VAL A 539 -22.02 -0.05 -35.80
CA VAL A 539 -20.91 -0.40 -36.69
C VAL A 539 -19.89 0.75 -36.78
N ILE A 540 -18.64 0.48 -36.42
CA ILE A 540 -17.50 1.36 -36.75
C ILE A 540 -16.89 0.93 -38.09
N GLY A 541 -16.79 1.86 -39.04
CA GLY A 541 -16.25 1.56 -40.36
C GLY A 541 -14.76 1.21 -40.31
N TYR A 542 -14.27 0.37 -41.23
CA TYR A 542 -12.85 -0.03 -41.22
C TYR A 542 -11.87 1.14 -41.36
N ALA A 543 -12.20 2.13 -42.19
CA ALA A 543 -11.36 3.32 -42.34
C ALA A 543 -11.35 4.20 -41.06
N ASP A 544 -12.49 4.26 -40.38
CA ASP A 544 -12.64 4.97 -39.11
C ASP A 544 -11.83 4.27 -38.00
N TRP A 545 -11.97 2.95 -37.89
CA TRP A 545 -11.16 2.12 -36.99
C TRP A 545 -9.65 2.34 -37.21
N LEU A 546 -9.17 2.25 -38.45
CA LEU A 546 -7.74 2.44 -38.75
C LEU A 546 -7.23 3.85 -38.40
N ALA A 547 -8.09 4.85 -38.38
CA ALA A 547 -7.73 6.22 -38.02
C ALA A 547 -7.67 6.46 -36.51
N HIS A 548 -8.48 5.73 -35.73
CA HIS A 548 -8.74 6.03 -34.31
C HIS A 548 -8.37 4.94 -33.31
N ALA A 549 -8.16 3.70 -33.75
CA ALA A 549 -7.81 2.59 -32.87
C ALA A 549 -6.51 2.86 -32.10
N MET A 550 -6.54 2.60 -30.81
CA MET A 550 -5.39 2.71 -29.91
C MET A 550 -4.88 1.32 -29.57
N ASP A 551 -5.73 0.48 -28.98
CA ASP A 551 -5.36 -0.87 -28.55
C ASP A 551 -6.40 -1.92 -28.94
N ALA A 552 -5.93 -3.15 -29.16
CA ALA A 552 -6.78 -4.32 -29.39
C ALA A 552 -6.19 -5.56 -28.74
N TRP A 553 -7.04 -6.24 -27.97
CA TRP A 553 -6.70 -7.39 -27.16
C TRP A 553 -7.75 -8.49 -27.28
N VAL A 554 -7.31 -9.71 -27.54
CA VAL A 554 -8.16 -10.89 -27.40
C VAL A 554 -7.90 -11.53 -26.05
N ALA A 555 -8.98 -11.91 -25.36
CA ALA A 555 -8.93 -12.51 -24.03
C ALA A 555 -9.75 -13.82 -24.01
N GLY A 556 -9.16 -14.89 -23.49
CA GLY A 556 -9.82 -16.17 -23.27
C GLY A 556 -10.03 -16.42 -21.78
N MET A 557 -11.24 -16.82 -21.37
CA MET A 557 -11.52 -17.17 -19.97
C MET A 557 -10.64 -18.34 -19.51
N GLY A 558 -10.14 -18.23 -18.29
CA GLY A 558 -9.35 -19.27 -17.63
C GLY A 558 -10.24 -20.34 -16.99
N VAL A 559 -9.59 -21.36 -16.44
CA VAL A 559 -10.28 -22.39 -15.65
C VAL A 559 -10.70 -21.75 -14.31
N PRO A 560 -11.97 -21.92 -13.87
CA PRO A 560 -12.41 -21.45 -12.55
C PRO A 560 -11.47 -21.93 -11.43
N GLY A 561 -11.15 -21.04 -10.49
CA GLY A 561 -10.22 -21.31 -9.38
C GLY A 561 -8.72 -21.21 -9.76
N VAL A 562 -8.40 -21.18 -11.06
CA VAL A 562 -7.03 -21.13 -11.58
C VAL A 562 -6.72 -19.71 -12.02
N VAL A 563 -6.24 -18.88 -11.08
CA VAL A 563 -5.79 -17.53 -11.42
C VAL A 563 -4.35 -17.62 -11.90
N SER A 564 -4.12 -17.46 -13.20
CA SER A 564 -2.79 -17.59 -13.80
C SER A 564 -1.76 -16.63 -13.20
N GLY A 565 -2.16 -15.45 -12.73
CA GLY A 565 -1.27 -14.58 -11.96
C GLY A 565 -0.98 -15.04 -10.53
N ARG A 566 -1.84 -15.87 -9.90
CA ARG A 566 -1.56 -16.56 -8.63
C ARG A 566 -0.73 -17.84 -8.81
N LEU A 567 -0.84 -18.49 -9.98
CA LEU A 567 -0.05 -19.66 -10.38
C LEU A 567 1.32 -19.28 -10.97
N ALA A 568 1.45 -18.10 -11.56
CA ALA A 568 2.74 -17.52 -11.94
C ALA A 568 3.55 -17.12 -10.69
N THR A 569 2.87 -16.92 -9.55
CA THR A 569 3.43 -16.70 -8.21
C THR A 569 3.38 -17.97 -7.33
N GLY A 570 2.99 -19.10 -7.92
CA GLY A 570 2.80 -20.40 -7.25
C GLY A 570 2.79 -21.52 -8.29
N GLY A 571 3.98 -22.00 -8.67
CA GLY A 571 4.28 -22.65 -9.96
C GLY A 571 3.51 -23.92 -10.36
N GLY A 572 3.64 -24.29 -11.65
CA GLY A 572 3.22 -25.61 -12.15
C GLY A 572 3.18 -25.90 -13.67
N ALA A 573 4.33 -25.80 -14.37
CA ALA A 573 4.83 -26.61 -15.51
C ALA A 573 3.99 -26.97 -16.77
N LYS A 574 4.56 -26.69 -17.96
CA LYS A 574 5.19 -27.71 -18.85
C LYS A 574 6.07 -27.08 -19.94
N GLY A 575 7.34 -27.52 -20.01
CA GLY A 575 8.14 -27.49 -21.24
C GLY A 575 9.52 -26.80 -21.17
N GLY A 576 10.46 -27.33 -20.37
CA GLY A 576 11.87 -26.95 -20.43
C GLY A 576 12.64 -27.45 -19.21
N GLN A 577 13.67 -28.28 -19.40
CA GLN A 577 14.41 -28.97 -18.34
C GLN A 577 15.29 -28.04 -17.47
N ALA A 578 15.37 -28.43 -16.19
CA ALA A 578 16.41 -28.16 -15.18
C ALA A 578 16.58 -26.70 -14.68
N GLY A 579 16.41 -26.36 -13.41
CA GLY A 579 16.00 -27.12 -12.23
C GLY A 579 15.80 -26.16 -11.05
N PHE A 580 14.61 -26.13 -10.47
CA PHE A 580 14.31 -25.43 -9.21
C PHE A 580 13.26 -26.26 -8.47
N GLY A 581 13.54 -26.61 -7.22
CA GLY A 581 12.75 -27.57 -6.45
C GLY A 581 11.63 -26.88 -5.68
N ASP A 582 10.37 -27.14 -6.05
CA ASP A 582 9.22 -26.83 -5.21
C ASP A 582 9.23 -27.74 -3.97
N ASN A 583 9.59 -27.20 -2.80
CA ASN A 583 9.44 -27.90 -1.52
C ASN A 583 8.01 -27.69 -1.00
N PRO A 584 7.15 -28.74 -0.93
CA PRO A 584 5.74 -28.63 -0.58
C PRO A 584 5.47 -28.13 0.86
N GLU A 585 6.50 -28.04 1.71
CA GLU A 585 6.36 -27.51 3.07
C GLU A 585 6.56 -25.98 3.18
N TRP A 586 7.03 -25.31 2.12
CA TRP A 586 7.25 -23.86 2.14
C TRP A 586 5.91 -23.13 2.08
N TRP A 587 5.81 -21.95 2.71
CA TRP A 587 4.62 -21.12 2.54
C TRP A 587 4.44 -20.76 1.08
N ASP A 588 3.19 -20.58 0.66
CA ASP A 588 2.90 -19.87 -0.57
C ASP A 588 3.36 -18.40 -0.48
N GLU A 589 3.49 -17.77 -1.64
CA GLU A 589 3.95 -16.38 -1.76
C GLU A 589 3.02 -15.40 -1.02
N ASP A 590 1.71 -15.64 -1.07
CA ASP A 590 0.68 -14.80 -0.43
C ASP A 590 0.84 -14.74 1.09
N THR A 591 0.97 -15.91 1.72
CA THR A 591 1.25 -16.03 3.16
C THR A 591 2.55 -15.32 3.53
N ALA A 592 3.60 -15.47 2.72
CA ALA A 592 4.86 -14.76 2.98
C ALA A 592 4.72 -13.23 2.90
N TYR A 593 3.96 -12.69 1.94
CA TYR A 593 3.67 -11.26 1.86
C TYR A 593 2.79 -10.75 3.01
N ARG A 594 1.80 -11.52 3.48
CA ARG A 594 1.01 -11.18 4.68
C ARG A 594 1.85 -11.02 5.93
N HIS A 595 2.95 -11.77 6.00
CA HIS A 595 3.94 -11.68 7.07
C HIS A 595 5.09 -10.71 6.76
N SER A 596 5.03 -9.90 5.70
CA SER A 596 6.14 -9.03 5.29
C SER A 596 5.73 -7.57 5.08
N ILE A 597 6.54 -6.63 5.56
CA ILE A 597 6.41 -5.18 5.28
C ILE A 597 7.48 -4.79 4.27
N VAL A 598 7.07 -4.33 3.09
CA VAL A 598 7.97 -3.90 2.01
C VAL A 598 8.21 -2.39 2.06
N LEU A 599 9.39 -1.99 2.49
CA LEU A 599 9.87 -0.60 2.50
C LEU A 599 10.55 -0.30 1.16
N GLY A 600 10.28 0.87 0.59
CA GLY A 600 11.05 1.34 -0.58
C GLY A 600 11.92 2.54 -0.29
N ASN A 601 12.63 3.00 -1.33
CA ASN A 601 13.78 3.92 -1.32
C ASN A 601 13.53 5.33 -0.78
N ASN A 602 12.37 5.60 -0.20
CA ASN A 602 12.03 6.86 0.45
C ASN A 602 11.52 6.65 1.88
N GLY A 603 11.69 5.44 2.44
CA GLY A 603 11.16 5.05 3.74
C GLY A 603 9.63 4.91 3.77
N HIS A 604 8.94 5.01 2.63
CA HIS A 604 7.53 4.67 2.51
C HIS A 604 7.35 3.17 2.26
N VAL A 605 6.20 2.66 2.67
CA VAL A 605 5.76 1.33 2.28
C VAL A 605 5.43 1.39 0.78
N THR A 606 6.15 0.62 -0.03
CA THR A 606 6.11 0.76 -1.50
C THR A 606 5.31 -0.33 -2.22
N ARG A 607 5.02 -1.45 -1.55
CA ARG A 607 4.07 -2.45 -2.03
C ARG A 607 3.24 -3.01 -0.89
N PHE A 608 1.96 -3.15 -1.15
CA PHE A 608 0.98 -3.81 -0.30
C PHE A 608 0.52 -5.09 -1.00
N ASP A 609 0.03 -6.06 -0.24
CA ASP A 609 -0.46 -7.36 -0.71
C ASP A 609 -1.44 -7.20 -1.92
N LYS A 610 -1.38 -8.15 -2.86
CA LYS A 610 -2.22 -8.20 -4.07
C LYS A 610 -3.72 -8.37 -3.71
N LEU A 611 -4.05 -8.85 -2.50
CA LEU A 611 -5.42 -8.94 -1.95
C LEU A 611 -5.88 -7.66 -1.21
N ASP A 612 -5.01 -6.67 -1.02
CA ASP A 612 -5.14 -5.62 0.00
C ASP A 612 -5.67 -4.28 -0.52
N ALA A 613 -6.44 -4.30 -1.62
CA ALA A 613 -6.93 -3.09 -2.30
C ALA A 613 -7.87 -2.20 -1.45
N VAL A 614 -8.37 -2.68 -0.32
CA VAL A 614 -9.45 -2.02 0.45
C VAL A 614 -8.98 -1.47 1.80
N ASN A 615 -7.94 -2.03 2.42
CA ASN A 615 -7.68 -1.85 3.86
C ASN A 615 -6.28 -1.34 4.23
N ARG A 616 -5.61 -0.64 3.30
CA ARG A 616 -4.28 0.00 3.48
C ARG A 616 -3.96 0.35 4.93
N ASN A 617 -3.19 -0.48 5.62
CA ASN A 617 -2.36 0.00 6.72
C ASN A 617 -1.26 -1.00 7.03
N LEU A 618 -0.03 -0.53 7.18
CA LEU A 618 1.05 -1.25 7.86
C LEU A 618 0.53 -1.89 9.17
N LEU A 619 -0.42 -1.20 9.82
CA LEU A 619 -1.14 -1.68 10.98
C LEU A 619 -1.89 -3.02 10.78
N ASN A 620 -2.43 -3.31 9.59
CA ASN A 620 -3.06 -4.60 9.33
C ASN A 620 -2.04 -5.74 9.52
N GLN A 621 -0.87 -5.63 8.86
CA GLN A 621 0.18 -6.64 8.92
C GLN A 621 0.91 -6.69 10.27
N ALA A 622 1.14 -5.53 10.89
CA ALA A 622 1.93 -5.42 12.12
C ALA A 622 1.10 -5.48 13.41
N CYS A 623 -0.23 -5.33 13.33
CA CYS A 623 -1.12 -5.36 14.49
C CYS A 623 -2.31 -6.31 14.30
N VAL A 624 -3.11 -6.17 13.25
CA VAL A 624 -4.37 -6.94 13.09
C VAL A 624 -4.09 -8.43 12.87
N LEU A 625 -3.29 -8.80 11.88
CA LEU A 625 -2.98 -10.21 11.58
C LEU A 625 -2.29 -10.93 12.75
N PRO A 626 -1.25 -10.36 13.42
CA PRO A 626 -0.69 -10.95 14.63
C PRO A 626 -1.71 -11.11 15.74
N ASN A 627 -2.58 -10.12 15.93
CA ASN A 627 -3.60 -10.14 16.98
C ASN A 627 -4.64 -11.25 16.76
N ASP A 628 -5.14 -11.40 15.54
CA ASP A 628 -6.07 -12.48 15.19
C ASP A 628 -5.43 -13.86 15.35
N TRP A 629 -4.16 -13.97 14.97
CA TRP A 629 -3.39 -15.18 15.22
C TRP A 629 -3.20 -15.45 16.73
N PHE A 630 -2.87 -14.43 17.53
CA PHE A 630 -2.72 -14.56 18.98
C PHE A 630 -4.02 -14.96 19.69
N ARG A 631 -5.18 -14.54 19.19
CA ARG A 631 -6.49 -14.98 19.70
C ARG A 631 -6.77 -16.45 19.40
N LYS A 632 -6.42 -16.91 18.20
CA LYS A 632 -6.59 -18.31 17.77
C LYS A 632 -5.61 -19.27 18.47
N ASN A 633 -4.49 -18.76 18.97
CA ASN A 633 -3.45 -19.56 19.60
C ASN A 633 -3.40 -19.34 21.12
N ALA A 634 -3.74 -20.37 21.89
CA ALA A 634 -3.89 -20.34 23.36
C ALA A 634 -2.58 -20.21 24.17
N GLY A 635 -1.46 -19.78 23.56
CA GLY A 635 -0.20 -19.57 24.26
C GLY A 635 -0.30 -18.43 25.28
N GLU A 636 0.25 -18.64 26.49
CA GLU A 636 0.29 -17.63 27.56
C GLU A 636 1.07 -16.37 27.18
N LYS A 637 2.07 -16.50 26.30
CA LYS A 637 2.88 -15.40 25.80
C LYS A 637 2.59 -15.10 24.33
N LYS A 638 2.46 -13.81 23.99
CA LYS A 638 2.20 -13.30 22.64
C LYS A 638 3.47 -12.73 22.05
N ARG A 639 4.24 -13.61 21.38
CA ARG A 639 5.57 -13.29 20.86
C ARG A 639 5.48 -12.78 19.43
N LEU A 640 5.84 -11.51 19.22
CA LEU A 640 6.07 -10.94 17.89
C LEU A 640 7.58 -10.95 17.61
N VAL A 641 7.99 -11.56 16.50
CA VAL A 641 9.39 -11.56 16.04
C VAL A 641 9.50 -10.71 14.79
N ILE A 642 10.20 -9.58 14.88
CA ILE A 642 10.50 -8.74 13.72
C ILE A 642 11.83 -9.19 13.15
N TYR A 643 11.80 -9.73 11.94
CA TYR A 643 12.96 -10.27 11.25
C TYR A 643 13.37 -9.35 10.11
N ALA A 644 14.57 -8.78 10.18
CA ALA A 644 15.14 -7.92 9.14
C ALA A 644 16.34 -8.62 8.51
N HIS A 645 16.17 -9.16 7.30
CA HIS A 645 17.22 -9.90 6.57
C HIS A 645 18.39 -9.01 6.09
N GLY A 646 18.21 -7.68 6.14
CA GLY A 646 19.12 -6.68 5.59
C GLY A 646 18.77 -6.27 4.16
N GLY A 647 18.96 -4.99 3.82
CA GLY A 647 18.69 -4.40 2.49
C GLY A 647 19.60 -4.88 1.36
N LEU A 648 20.16 -6.08 1.51
CA LEU A 648 21.11 -6.71 0.59
C LEU A 648 20.47 -7.81 -0.26
N ASN A 649 19.20 -8.16 -0.05
CA ASN A 649 18.49 -9.14 -0.86
C ASN A 649 17.37 -8.44 -1.66
N SER A 650 17.13 -8.89 -2.89
CA SER A 650 15.94 -8.49 -3.66
C SER A 650 14.64 -8.82 -2.92
N GLU A 651 13.55 -8.10 -3.24
CA GLU A 651 12.21 -8.39 -2.69
C GLU A 651 11.84 -9.88 -2.86
N SER A 652 12.08 -10.43 -4.06
CA SER A 652 11.85 -11.84 -4.37
C SER A 652 12.66 -12.79 -3.47
N ALA A 653 13.96 -12.52 -3.28
CA ALA A 653 14.80 -13.36 -2.43
C ALA A 653 14.38 -13.28 -0.95
N ALA A 654 14.03 -12.08 -0.46
CA ALA A 654 13.56 -11.92 0.92
C ALA A 654 12.21 -12.61 1.18
N ILE A 655 11.29 -12.59 0.20
CA ILE A 655 10.02 -13.32 0.27
C ILE A 655 10.26 -14.83 0.20
N GLU A 656 11.19 -15.30 -0.62
CA GLU A 656 11.56 -16.71 -0.68
C GLU A 656 12.14 -17.22 0.66
N ARG A 657 12.99 -16.42 1.33
CA ARG A 657 13.44 -16.70 2.71
C ARG A 657 12.26 -16.82 3.67
N ALA A 658 11.35 -15.84 3.64
CA ALA A 658 10.15 -15.84 4.48
C ALA A 658 9.29 -17.10 4.26
N ARG A 659 9.17 -17.56 2.99
CA ARG A 659 8.47 -18.80 2.64
C ARG A 659 9.11 -20.04 3.24
N ALA A 660 10.45 -20.10 3.25
CA ALA A 660 11.20 -21.22 3.82
C ALA A 660 11.13 -21.25 5.35
N MET A 661 11.33 -20.10 6.01
CA MET A 661 11.53 -20.06 7.47
C MET A 661 10.26 -19.80 8.29
N GLY A 662 9.26 -19.11 7.73
CA GLY A 662 8.11 -18.62 8.49
C GLY A 662 7.35 -19.70 9.26
N ARG A 663 7.27 -20.91 8.70
CA ARG A 663 6.61 -22.06 9.34
C ARG A 663 7.24 -22.48 10.67
N TYR A 664 8.55 -22.27 10.85
CA TYR A 664 9.24 -22.65 12.08
C TYR A 664 8.94 -21.64 13.19
N PHE A 665 8.79 -20.35 12.87
CA PHE A 665 8.36 -19.34 13.84
C PHE A 665 6.95 -19.66 14.34
N LEU A 666 5.97 -19.80 13.43
CA LEU A 666 4.59 -20.10 13.82
C LEU A 666 4.48 -21.43 14.58
N GLY A 667 5.20 -22.47 14.13
CA GLY A 667 5.21 -23.78 14.79
C GLY A 667 5.79 -23.79 16.20
N ASN A 668 6.52 -22.75 16.59
CA ASN A 668 7.10 -22.58 17.92
C ASN A 668 6.42 -21.46 18.72
N GLY A 669 5.22 -21.02 18.33
CA GLY A 669 4.45 -20.03 19.08
C GLY A 669 4.96 -18.59 18.93
N CYS A 670 5.64 -18.29 17.82
CA CYS A 670 6.19 -16.97 17.50
C CYS A 670 5.57 -16.46 16.20
N TYR A 671 4.98 -15.26 16.21
CA TYR A 671 4.47 -14.65 14.98
C TYR A 671 5.61 -13.90 14.27
N PRO A 672 6.05 -14.32 13.07
CA PRO A 672 7.09 -13.62 12.34
C PRO A 672 6.52 -12.43 11.55
N LEU A 673 7.23 -11.31 11.57
CA LEU A 673 6.99 -10.14 10.73
C LEU A 673 8.31 -9.76 10.05
N PHE A 674 8.40 -10.00 8.76
CA PHE A 674 9.60 -9.78 7.95
C PHE A 674 9.66 -8.33 7.45
N LEU A 675 10.79 -7.65 7.61
CA LEU A 675 11.04 -6.36 6.99
C LEU A 675 11.82 -6.59 5.69
N VAL A 676 11.23 -6.20 4.57
CA VAL A 676 11.73 -6.41 3.22
C VAL A 676 12.02 -5.07 2.55
N TRP A 677 13.12 -5.01 1.79
CA TRP A 677 13.51 -3.85 1.00
C TRP A 677 13.23 -4.11 -0.49
N LYS A 678 12.77 -3.09 -1.23
CA LYS A 678 12.43 -3.22 -2.66
C LYS A 678 13.63 -3.56 -3.55
N SER A 679 14.83 -3.07 -3.20
CA SER A 679 16.06 -3.28 -3.96
C SER A 679 17.08 -4.12 -3.19
N GLY A 680 17.66 -5.12 -3.86
CA GLY A 680 18.74 -5.95 -3.32
C GLY A 680 20.11 -5.37 -3.61
N LEU A 681 20.83 -4.94 -2.57
CA LEU A 681 22.17 -4.37 -2.72
C LEU A 681 23.25 -5.41 -3.07
N LEU A 682 23.11 -6.69 -2.66
CA LEU A 682 24.14 -7.70 -2.91
C LEU A 682 24.16 -8.09 -4.39
N GLU A 683 22.98 -8.23 -5.00
CA GLU A 683 22.84 -8.40 -6.44
C GLU A 683 23.38 -7.16 -7.18
N ALA A 684 23.02 -5.95 -6.75
CA ALA A 684 23.54 -4.72 -7.37
C ALA A 684 25.07 -4.60 -7.28
N PHE A 685 25.69 -5.00 -6.16
CA PHE A 685 27.15 -5.03 -6.04
C PHE A 685 27.78 -6.12 -6.90
N GLY A 686 27.16 -7.30 -6.96
CA GLY A 686 27.58 -8.39 -7.84
C GLY A 686 27.53 -7.98 -9.32
N ASP A 687 26.42 -7.39 -9.75
CA ASP A 687 26.20 -6.90 -11.11
C ASP A 687 27.22 -5.80 -11.47
N ILE A 688 27.44 -4.81 -10.59
CA ILE A 688 28.46 -3.77 -10.81
C ILE A 688 29.86 -4.36 -10.95
N LEU A 689 30.21 -5.34 -10.11
CA LEU A 689 31.50 -6.03 -10.19
C LEU A 689 31.61 -6.83 -11.49
N HIS A 690 30.57 -7.55 -11.90
CA HIS A 690 30.55 -8.34 -13.14
C HIS A 690 30.57 -7.46 -14.41
N ASP A 691 29.75 -6.41 -14.48
CA ASP A 691 29.63 -5.51 -15.63
C ASP A 691 30.93 -4.74 -15.92
N LYS A 692 31.71 -4.41 -14.89
CA LYS A 692 32.99 -3.70 -15.04
C LYS A 692 34.17 -4.61 -15.31
N VAL A 693 34.01 -5.91 -15.10
CA VAL A 693 35.03 -6.93 -15.36
C VAL A 693 34.79 -7.63 -16.72
N GLN A 694 33.58 -7.57 -17.28
CA GLN A 694 33.29 -8.09 -18.63
C GLN A 694 33.63 -7.08 -19.74
N PRO A 695 34.30 -7.51 -20.83
CA PRO A 695 34.77 -6.62 -21.87
C PRO A 695 33.74 -6.47 -23.01
N ASP A 696 32.65 -5.73 -22.81
CA ASP A 696 31.75 -5.33 -23.91
C ASP A 696 30.98 -4.05 -23.56
N ASP A 697 31.65 -2.89 -23.64
CA ASP A 697 31.14 -1.72 -24.37
C ASP A 697 32.09 -0.51 -24.22
N ALA A 698 32.38 0.11 -25.36
CA ALA A 698 33.36 1.17 -25.49
C ALA A 698 32.91 2.49 -24.85
N ARG A 699 33.38 2.79 -23.63
CA ARG A 699 33.85 4.12 -23.18
C ARG A 699 34.43 4.09 -21.75
N ALA A 700 35.67 4.56 -21.65
CA ALA A 700 36.46 4.92 -20.45
C ALA A 700 37.21 3.80 -19.68
N GLY A 701 38.53 3.75 -19.88
CA GLY A 701 39.55 3.57 -18.83
C GLY A 701 39.93 2.17 -18.33
N LEU A 702 39.02 1.18 -18.38
CA LEU A 702 39.22 -0.13 -17.74
C LEU A 702 39.22 -1.33 -18.71
N ALA A 703 39.46 -1.10 -20.00
CA ALA A 703 39.45 -2.17 -20.99
C ALA A 703 40.75 -3.01 -20.93
N GLY A 704 40.67 -4.23 -20.36
CA GLY A 704 41.70 -5.27 -20.56
C GLY A 704 42.05 -6.17 -19.37
N TRP A 705 41.31 -6.15 -18.26
CA TRP A 705 41.70 -6.86 -17.03
C TRP A 705 40.83 -8.11 -16.83
N SER A 706 41.46 -9.28 -16.66
CA SER A 706 40.76 -10.50 -16.26
C SER A 706 40.31 -10.41 -14.79
N PRO A 707 39.20 -11.06 -14.36
CA PRO A 707 38.84 -11.18 -12.94
C PRO A 707 39.99 -11.68 -12.05
N THR A 708 40.93 -12.45 -12.62
CA THR A 708 42.12 -12.95 -11.93
C THR A 708 43.21 -11.91 -11.70
N ASP A 709 43.22 -10.81 -12.46
CA ASP A 709 44.30 -9.81 -12.49
C ASP A 709 44.03 -8.63 -11.54
N LEU A 710 42.81 -8.53 -11.01
CA LEU A 710 42.40 -7.49 -10.06
C LEU A 710 42.73 -7.92 -8.62
N THR A 711 43.52 -7.10 -7.93
CA THR A 711 43.74 -7.26 -6.48
C THR A 711 42.60 -6.62 -5.69
N ASP A 712 42.30 -7.13 -4.50
CA ASP A 712 41.20 -6.61 -3.67
C ASP A 712 41.33 -5.09 -3.40
N PRO A 713 42.53 -4.53 -3.08
CA PRO A 713 42.69 -3.08 -2.92
C PRO A 713 42.35 -2.26 -4.17
N LEU A 714 42.57 -2.85 -5.36
CA LEU A 714 42.21 -2.18 -6.60
C LEU A 714 40.69 -2.21 -6.83
N ILE A 715 40.01 -3.31 -6.49
CA ILE A 715 38.54 -3.40 -6.54
C ILE A 715 37.92 -2.38 -5.56
N GLU A 716 38.45 -2.29 -4.35
CA GLU A 716 37.99 -1.36 -3.31
C GLU A 716 38.08 0.10 -3.80
N THR A 717 39.16 0.48 -4.47
CA THR A 717 39.41 1.85 -4.94
C THR A 717 38.75 2.20 -6.27
N THR A 718 38.65 1.26 -7.21
CA THR A 718 38.17 1.53 -8.58
C THR A 718 36.69 1.25 -8.79
N ILE A 719 36.10 0.32 -8.03
CA ILE A 719 34.69 -0.07 -8.14
C ILE A 719 33.95 0.27 -6.84
N GLY A 720 34.51 -0.15 -5.70
CA GLY A 720 33.90 0.01 -4.38
C GLY A 720 33.57 1.47 -4.03
N ARG A 721 34.59 2.33 -3.97
CA ARG A 721 34.43 3.75 -3.60
C ARG A 721 33.61 4.61 -4.58
N PRO A 722 33.79 4.53 -5.92
CA PRO A 722 33.07 5.40 -6.83
C PRO A 722 31.66 4.90 -7.20
N LEU A 723 31.40 3.60 -7.18
CA LEU A 723 30.16 3.01 -7.72
C LEU A 723 29.31 2.32 -6.64
N ALA A 724 29.91 1.53 -5.76
CA ALA A 724 29.17 0.77 -4.74
C ALA A 724 28.87 1.59 -3.46
N ARG A 725 29.79 2.46 -3.02
CA ARG A 725 29.61 3.31 -1.83
C ARG A 725 28.37 4.21 -1.89
N PRO A 726 28.00 4.85 -3.02
CA PRO A 726 26.76 5.62 -3.11
C PRO A 726 25.51 4.78 -2.78
N LEU A 727 25.42 3.55 -3.31
CA LEU A 727 24.30 2.64 -3.03
C LEU A 727 24.24 2.20 -1.57
N TRP A 728 25.40 1.92 -0.96
CA TRP A 728 25.49 1.64 0.47
C TRP A 728 25.04 2.84 1.32
N SER A 729 25.45 4.05 0.94
CA SER A 729 25.08 5.29 1.62
C SER A 729 23.57 5.57 1.50
N GLU A 730 23.00 5.37 0.32
CA GLU A 730 21.56 5.49 0.06
C GLU A 730 20.76 4.53 0.96
N MET A 731 21.20 3.28 1.14
CA MET A 731 20.49 2.35 2.04
C MET A 731 20.51 2.78 3.50
N LYS A 732 21.65 3.29 3.99
CA LYS A 732 21.73 3.86 5.36
C LYS A 732 20.80 5.06 5.52
N GLU A 733 20.76 5.95 4.53
CA GLU A 733 19.85 7.10 4.48
C GLU A 733 18.39 6.64 4.44
N ASN A 734 18.09 5.59 3.68
CA ASN A 734 16.75 5.05 3.57
C ASN A 734 16.23 4.43 4.87
N ALA A 735 17.09 3.72 5.61
CA ALA A 735 16.75 3.22 6.94
C ALA A 735 16.47 4.37 7.93
N GLU A 736 17.19 5.49 7.79
CA GLU A 736 16.94 6.71 8.54
C GLU A 736 15.62 7.38 8.14
N LEU A 737 15.36 7.53 6.83
CA LEU A 737 14.11 8.08 6.29
C LEU A 737 12.91 7.24 6.74
N ALA A 738 13.01 5.91 6.72
CA ALA A 738 11.96 5.03 7.22
C ALA A 738 11.61 5.30 8.68
N SER A 739 12.56 5.80 9.47
CA SER A 739 12.39 6.04 10.90
C SER A 739 11.90 7.46 11.22
N GLN A 740 11.73 8.33 10.22
CA GLN A 740 11.15 9.66 10.41
C GLN A 740 9.63 9.61 10.64
N SER A 741 9.07 10.67 11.22
CA SER A 741 7.65 10.73 11.56
C SER A 741 6.75 10.51 10.33
N GLY A 742 5.75 9.65 10.46
CA GLY A 742 4.81 9.30 9.40
C GLY A 742 5.39 8.39 8.29
N ARG A 743 6.58 7.82 8.49
CA ARG A 743 7.23 6.87 7.57
C ARG A 743 7.12 5.44 8.11
N GLY A 744 7.49 4.44 7.30
CA GLY A 744 7.20 3.03 7.57
C GLY A 744 7.68 2.51 8.93
N GLY A 745 8.86 2.91 9.39
CA GLY A 745 9.40 2.57 10.71
C GLY A 745 8.70 3.26 11.87
N ASP A 746 8.27 4.52 11.70
CA ASP A 746 7.47 5.22 12.72
C ASP A 746 6.06 4.61 12.84
N LEU A 747 5.39 4.38 11.71
CA LEU A 747 4.11 3.70 11.65
C LEU A 747 4.18 2.27 12.23
N LEU A 748 5.30 1.57 12.02
CA LEU A 748 5.53 0.25 12.62
C LEU A 748 5.58 0.30 14.14
N THR A 749 6.25 1.29 14.72
CA THR A 749 6.21 1.45 16.18
C THR A 749 4.82 1.78 16.72
N ASP A 750 3.99 2.51 15.96
CA ASP A 750 2.58 2.74 16.33
C ASP A 750 1.74 1.47 16.28
N ALA A 751 1.98 0.62 15.28
CA ALA A 751 1.32 -0.67 15.19
C ALA A 751 1.73 -1.61 16.34
N ILE A 752 3.03 -1.67 16.65
CA ILE A 752 3.55 -2.42 17.80
C ILE A 752 2.94 -1.89 19.10
N ARG A 753 2.83 -0.57 19.28
CA ARG A 753 2.19 0.04 20.46
C ARG A 753 0.75 -0.42 20.62
N SER A 754 0.01 -0.43 19.52
CA SER A 754 -1.39 -0.86 19.47
C SER A 754 -1.52 -2.35 19.84
N LEU A 755 -0.67 -3.19 19.26
CA LEU A 755 -0.64 -4.62 19.54
C LEU A 755 -0.21 -4.93 20.98
N ALA A 756 0.89 -4.34 21.44
CA ALA A 756 1.42 -4.52 22.79
C ALA A 756 0.40 -4.15 23.84
N SER A 757 -0.33 -3.07 23.61
CA SER A 757 -1.32 -2.62 24.56
C SER A 757 -2.59 -3.47 24.59
N THR A 758 -2.90 -4.20 23.50
CA THR A 758 -3.96 -5.22 23.47
C THR A 758 -3.66 -6.38 24.42
N TRP A 759 -2.40 -6.81 24.48
CA TRP A 759 -1.98 -8.02 25.20
C TRP A 759 -1.27 -7.74 26.53
N GLY A 760 -0.96 -6.48 26.84
CA GLY A 760 -0.37 -6.05 28.11
C GLY A 760 0.92 -6.80 28.43
N GLU A 761 1.03 -7.33 29.64
CA GLU A 761 2.21 -8.07 30.12
C GLU A 761 2.46 -9.39 29.36
N GLN A 762 1.46 -9.92 28.64
CA GLN A 762 1.64 -11.13 27.83
C GLN A 762 2.42 -10.86 26.53
N PHE A 763 2.52 -9.60 26.10
CA PHE A 763 3.19 -9.24 24.85
C PHE A 763 4.72 -9.22 25.00
N GLU A 764 5.40 -9.85 24.05
CA GLU A 764 6.86 -9.88 23.99
C GLU A 764 7.33 -9.55 22.56
N LEU A 765 8.21 -8.56 22.44
CA LEU A 765 8.83 -8.17 21.18
C LEU A 765 10.26 -8.72 21.08
N TYR A 766 10.55 -9.37 19.97
CA TYR A 766 11.86 -9.92 19.65
C TYR A 766 12.35 -9.37 18.31
N LEU A 767 13.61 -8.97 18.25
CA LEU A 767 14.21 -8.44 17.02
C LEU A 767 15.29 -9.41 16.54
N VAL A 768 15.23 -9.82 15.27
CA VAL A 768 16.26 -10.63 14.61
C VAL A 768 16.74 -9.87 13.38
N GLY A 769 18.04 -9.58 13.30
CA GLY A 769 18.61 -8.77 12.23
C GLY A 769 19.82 -9.45 11.60
N HIS A 770 19.77 -9.69 10.30
CA HIS A 770 20.92 -10.17 9.55
C HIS A 770 21.56 -9.01 8.78
N SER A 771 22.88 -8.90 8.82
CA SER A 771 23.67 -7.93 8.06
C SER A 771 23.16 -6.50 8.26
N ALA A 772 22.71 -5.81 7.20
CA ALA A 772 22.13 -4.47 7.27
C ALA A 772 20.85 -4.37 8.11
N GLY A 773 20.23 -5.50 8.48
CA GLY A 773 19.13 -5.55 9.45
C GLY A 773 19.52 -4.96 10.81
N SER A 774 20.81 -4.95 11.16
CA SER A 774 21.30 -4.27 12.36
C SER A 774 21.14 -2.73 12.29
N ILE A 775 21.13 -2.14 11.10
CA ILE A 775 20.93 -0.69 10.91
C ILE A 775 19.44 -0.36 11.08
N ILE A 776 18.56 -1.16 10.46
CA ILE A 776 17.11 -1.03 10.58
C ILE A 776 16.68 -1.16 12.04
N HIS A 777 17.13 -2.21 12.74
CA HIS A 777 16.78 -2.42 14.14
C HIS A 777 17.33 -1.34 15.05
N GLY A 778 18.53 -0.80 14.78
CA GLY A 778 19.07 0.32 15.55
C GLY A 778 18.18 1.56 15.48
N ARG A 779 17.67 1.89 14.28
CA ARG A 779 16.73 3.02 14.12
C ARG A 779 15.33 2.71 14.65
N LEU A 780 14.86 1.46 14.53
CA LEU A 780 13.60 1.03 15.14
C LEU A 780 13.66 1.14 16.68
N LEU A 781 14.79 0.74 17.29
CA LEU A 781 15.04 0.87 18.71
C LEU A 781 15.05 2.33 19.17
N ASP A 782 15.60 3.25 18.38
CA ASP A 782 15.53 4.70 18.63
C ASP A 782 14.07 5.20 18.63
N ASN A 783 13.27 4.80 17.65
CA ASN A 783 11.84 5.13 17.62
C ASN A 783 11.09 4.56 18.84
N LEU A 784 11.36 3.31 19.20
CA LEU A 784 10.81 2.70 20.41
C LEU A 784 11.25 3.45 21.67
N ALA A 785 12.51 3.89 21.75
CA ALA A 785 13.03 4.66 22.88
C ALA A 785 12.34 6.02 23.02
N ARG A 786 12.18 6.75 21.92
CA ARG A 786 11.44 8.03 21.87
C ARG A 786 9.98 7.87 22.30
N LYS A 787 9.38 6.71 22.04
CA LYS A 787 8.00 6.36 22.44
C LYS A 787 7.91 5.67 23.82
N GLY A 788 9.02 5.53 24.56
CA GLY A 788 9.03 4.89 25.88
C GLY A 788 8.75 3.38 25.87
N MET A 789 8.96 2.71 24.73
CA MET A 789 8.56 1.32 24.48
C MET A 789 9.72 0.32 24.51
N THR A 790 10.94 0.74 24.85
CA THR A 790 12.12 -0.14 24.89
C THR A 790 11.96 -1.32 25.86
N GLY A 791 11.13 -1.18 26.89
CA GLY A 791 10.80 -2.26 27.83
C GLY A 791 10.03 -3.44 27.21
N LEU A 792 9.44 -3.28 26.03
CA LEU A 792 8.76 -4.35 25.30
C LEU A 792 9.74 -5.34 24.65
N VAL A 793 10.96 -4.89 24.34
CA VAL A 793 11.98 -5.69 23.65
C VAL A 793 12.61 -6.68 24.62
N LYS A 794 12.36 -7.98 24.43
CA LYS A 794 12.89 -9.05 25.28
C LYS A 794 14.30 -9.47 24.90
N SER A 795 14.60 -9.56 23.61
CA SER A 795 15.96 -9.82 23.13
C SER A 795 16.14 -9.32 21.71
N VAL A 796 17.41 -9.07 21.37
CA VAL A 796 17.83 -8.71 20.02
C VAL A 796 18.91 -9.71 19.58
N HIS A 797 18.74 -10.30 18.41
CA HIS A 797 19.66 -11.28 17.83
C HIS A 797 20.20 -10.69 16.53
N LEU A 798 21.51 -10.50 16.43
CA LEU A 798 22.13 -9.97 15.21
C LEU A 798 23.09 -11.00 14.60
N TYR A 799 22.86 -11.31 13.34
CA TYR A 799 23.70 -12.18 12.52
C TYR A 799 24.57 -11.32 11.61
N ALA A 800 25.88 -11.51 11.64
CA ALA A 800 26.86 -10.78 10.84
C ALA A 800 26.56 -9.26 10.71
N PRO A 801 26.34 -8.52 11.82
CA PRO A 801 25.81 -7.16 11.78
C PRO A 801 26.71 -6.20 10.98
N ALA A 802 26.13 -5.57 9.95
CA ALA A 802 26.86 -4.73 9.01
C ALA A 802 26.90 -3.23 9.38
N CYS A 803 26.54 -2.90 10.62
CA CYS A 803 26.61 -1.52 11.12
C CYS A 803 28.00 -1.21 11.68
N THR A 804 28.40 0.06 11.60
CA THR A 804 29.65 0.51 12.22
C THR A 804 29.58 0.39 13.75
N VAL A 805 30.74 0.30 14.41
CA VAL A 805 30.83 0.32 15.88
C VAL A 805 30.27 1.63 16.45
N ASP A 806 30.50 2.76 15.78
CA ASP A 806 29.91 4.05 16.15
C ASP A 806 28.37 4.02 16.15
N PHE A 807 27.77 3.46 15.08
CA PHE A 807 26.33 3.27 15.01
C PHE A 807 25.82 2.39 16.16
N ALA A 808 26.54 1.32 16.49
CA ALA A 808 26.20 0.43 17.60
C ALA A 808 26.22 1.15 18.96
N ASN A 809 27.26 1.97 19.20
CA ASN A 809 27.36 2.81 20.39
C ASN A 809 26.24 3.86 20.49
N ARG A 810 25.73 4.33 19.35
CA ARG A 810 24.66 5.32 19.32
C ARG A 810 23.27 4.73 19.58
N TYR A 811 22.97 3.57 19.01
CA TYR A 811 21.60 3.05 18.98
C TYR A 811 21.36 1.82 19.86
N TYR A 812 22.40 1.06 20.21
CA TYR A 812 22.29 -0.14 21.03
C TYR A 812 22.86 0.05 22.43
N ALA A 813 24.11 0.51 22.54
CA ALA A 813 24.81 0.64 23.81
C ALA A 813 24.08 1.46 24.91
N PRO A 814 23.33 2.54 24.59
CA PRO A 814 22.62 3.33 25.60
C PRO A 814 21.42 2.59 26.20
N LEU A 815 20.92 1.55 25.52
CA LEU A 815 19.71 0.83 25.91
C LEU A 815 20.07 -0.35 26.82
N GLU A 816 20.15 -0.11 28.13
CA GLU A 816 20.56 -1.13 29.12
C GLU A 816 19.75 -2.43 29.03
N GLY A 817 18.42 -2.33 28.85
CA GLY A 817 17.55 -3.51 28.70
C GLY A 817 17.86 -4.34 27.45
N VAL A 818 18.20 -3.67 26.35
CA VAL A 818 18.60 -4.30 25.09
C VAL A 818 19.98 -4.95 25.26
N MET A 819 20.97 -4.23 25.81
CA MET A 819 22.33 -4.75 25.99
C MET A 819 22.39 -5.98 26.90
N LYS A 820 21.49 -6.09 27.89
CA LYS A 820 21.35 -7.28 28.75
C LYS A 820 20.88 -8.53 27.98
N ASN A 821 20.23 -8.37 26.82
CA ASN A 821 19.68 -9.46 26.01
C ASN A 821 20.00 -9.34 24.51
N LEU A 822 21.11 -8.68 24.17
CA LEU A 822 21.66 -8.67 22.81
C LEU A 822 22.54 -9.92 22.62
N TYR A 823 22.35 -10.60 21.49
CA TYR A 823 23.08 -11.79 21.06
C TYR A 823 23.69 -11.50 19.68
N LEU A 824 24.96 -11.89 19.51
CA LEU A 824 25.72 -11.64 18.29
C LEU A 824 26.26 -12.96 17.76
N ASP A 825 26.01 -13.24 16.50
CA ASP A 825 26.59 -14.36 15.78
C ASP A 825 27.44 -13.81 14.63
N ILE A 826 28.74 -14.13 14.64
CA ILE A 826 29.74 -13.61 13.71
C ILE A 826 30.66 -14.72 13.20
N LEU A 827 31.26 -14.58 12.02
CA LEU A 827 32.25 -15.54 11.54
C LEU A 827 33.62 -15.30 12.19
N SER A 828 34.45 -16.35 12.21
CA SER A 828 35.88 -16.17 12.49
C SER A 828 36.55 -15.33 11.40
N ASP A 829 37.62 -14.64 11.77
CA ASP A 829 38.40 -13.82 10.83
C ASP A 829 38.88 -14.63 9.62
N GLY A 830 39.34 -15.86 9.84
CA GLY A 830 39.71 -16.78 8.76
C GLY A 830 38.56 -17.09 7.80
N ASN A 831 37.36 -17.34 8.32
CA ASN A 831 36.19 -17.59 7.48
C ASN A 831 35.75 -16.33 6.71
N GLU A 832 35.85 -15.13 7.30
CA GLU A 832 35.55 -13.86 6.62
C GLU A 832 36.57 -13.57 5.49
N LEU A 833 37.84 -13.93 5.69
CA LEU A 833 38.90 -13.77 4.69
C LEU A 833 38.85 -14.82 3.57
N ASP A 834 38.28 -16.00 3.84
CA ASP A 834 38.08 -17.07 2.85
C ASP A 834 36.73 -16.98 2.10
N ASP A 835 35.85 -16.05 2.49
CA ASP A 835 34.57 -15.78 1.82
C ASP A 835 34.75 -14.90 0.56
N ASN A 836 33.67 -14.62 -0.17
CA ASN A 836 33.72 -13.77 -1.36
C ASN A 836 32.42 -13.02 -1.64
N VAL A 837 32.51 -11.95 -2.44
CA VAL A 837 31.36 -11.28 -3.07
C VAL A 837 31.42 -11.52 -4.57
N ALA A 838 30.40 -12.22 -5.09
CA ALA A 838 30.24 -12.58 -6.51
C ALA A 838 31.44 -13.30 -7.15
N GLY A 839 32.29 -13.96 -6.35
CA GLY A 839 33.53 -14.59 -6.82
C GLY A 839 34.61 -13.60 -7.30
N ILE A 840 34.40 -12.29 -7.16
CA ILE A 840 35.30 -11.24 -7.64
C ILE A 840 36.07 -10.62 -6.48
N TYR A 841 35.37 -10.15 -5.44
CA TYR A 841 36.02 -9.70 -4.21
C TYR A 841 36.26 -10.90 -3.31
N ARG A 842 37.52 -11.22 -2.98
CA ARG A 842 37.93 -12.50 -2.34
C ARG A 842 37.93 -12.45 -0.81
N LYS A 843 37.08 -11.61 -0.24
CA LYS A 843 36.78 -11.56 1.18
C LYS A 843 35.28 -11.37 1.35
N SER A 844 34.81 -11.45 2.57
CA SER A 844 33.42 -11.25 2.89
C SER A 844 32.90 -9.84 2.56
N LEU A 845 31.57 -9.75 2.51
CA LEU A 845 30.89 -8.47 2.35
C LEU A 845 31.21 -7.49 3.49
N LEU A 846 31.43 -7.95 4.73
CA LEU A 846 31.77 -7.06 5.84
C LEU A 846 33.13 -6.39 5.65
N TYR A 847 34.11 -7.11 5.10
CA TYR A 847 35.40 -6.51 4.70
C TYR A 847 35.24 -5.55 3.53
N PHE A 848 34.39 -5.87 2.56
CA PHE A 848 34.12 -4.95 1.45
C PHE A 848 33.49 -3.64 1.95
N ILE A 849 32.53 -3.73 2.88
CA ILE A 849 31.93 -2.58 3.54
C ILE A 849 32.99 -1.77 4.29
N SER A 850 33.80 -2.44 5.11
CA SER A 850 34.84 -1.81 5.95
C SER A 850 35.89 -1.06 5.13
N ASN A 851 36.37 -1.65 4.03
CA ASN A 851 37.49 -1.09 3.26
C ASN A 851 37.04 -0.12 2.15
N ALA A 852 35.88 -0.37 1.53
CA ALA A 852 35.48 0.33 0.32
C ALA A 852 34.21 1.17 0.44
N LEU A 853 33.23 0.75 1.24
CA LEU A 853 31.89 1.36 1.23
C LEU A 853 31.67 2.37 2.36
N GLU A 854 32.35 2.23 3.48
CA GLU A 854 32.41 3.26 4.50
C GLU A 854 33.27 4.46 4.07
N ALA A 855 33.10 5.60 4.75
CA ALA A 855 33.78 6.84 4.39
C ALA A 855 35.30 6.65 4.42
N ASP A 856 35.78 6.06 5.51
CA ASP A 856 37.18 5.79 5.78
C ASP A 856 37.48 4.30 5.53
N SER A 857 38.68 4.02 5.01
CA SER A 857 39.08 2.63 4.73
C SER A 857 39.45 1.92 6.01
N GLY A 858 38.94 0.71 6.22
CA GLY A 858 39.17 -0.04 7.45
C GLY A 858 38.30 0.44 8.62
N THR A 859 37.13 1.04 8.33
CA THR A 859 36.16 1.39 9.37
C THR A 859 35.67 0.12 10.08
N PRO A 860 35.75 0.02 11.41
CA PRO A 860 35.32 -1.17 12.13
C PRO A 860 33.81 -1.43 12.01
N ILE A 861 33.48 -2.63 11.55
CA ILE A 861 32.10 -3.13 11.40
C ILE A 861 31.80 -4.11 12.53
N LEU A 862 30.65 -3.95 13.19
CA LEU A 862 30.29 -4.67 14.42
C LEU A 862 30.37 -6.20 14.28
N GLY A 863 30.10 -6.72 13.09
CA GLY A 863 30.13 -8.14 12.77
C GLY A 863 31.52 -8.74 12.59
N LEU A 864 32.60 -7.94 12.50
CA LEU A 864 33.95 -8.45 12.32
C LEU A 864 34.58 -8.87 13.67
N ALA A 865 35.21 -10.05 13.69
CA ALA A 865 35.87 -10.60 14.88
C ALA A 865 36.91 -9.65 15.49
N ASN A 866 37.61 -8.90 14.64
CA ASN A 866 38.65 -7.93 15.03
C ASN A 866 38.14 -6.81 15.95
N VAL A 867 36.84 -6.47 15.93
CA VAL A 867 36.26 -5.50 16.86
C VAL A 867 36.45 -5.93 18.33
N TYR A 868 36.44 -7.23 18.59
CA TYR A 868 36.51 -7.81 19.92
C TYR A 868 37.95 -8.17 20.34
N ASP A 869 38.92 -8.05 19.44
CA ASP A 869 40.33 -8.24 19.76
C ASP A 869 40.96 -6.92 20.25
N SER A 870 41.31 -6.86 21.53
CA SER A 870 41.98 -5.68 22.13
C SER A 870 43.32 -5.32 21.48
N SER A 871 43.95 -6.27 20.78
CA SER A 871 45.24 -6.12 20.09
C SER A 871 45.10 -5.72 18.62
N PHE A 872 43.87 -5.71 18.08
CA PHE A 872 43.61 -5.16 16.75
C PHE A 872 44.14 -3.72 16.69
N THR A 873 44.81 -3.34 15.61
CA THR A 873 45.32 -1.97 15.35
C THR A 873 45.14 -1.54 13.90
N ASP A 874 44.62 -2.43 13.05
CA ASP A 874 44.55 -2.27 11.59
C ASP A 874 43.17 -1.71 11.16
N TRP A 875 42.83 -0.53 11.71
CA TRP A 875 41.65 0.26 11.33
C TRP A 875 42.08 1.59 10.71
N ASP A 876 41.12 2.43 10.31
CA ASP A 876 41.31 3.74 9.65
C ASP A 876 42.27 4.76 10.32
N GLY A 877 42.77 4.47 11.53
CA GLY A 877 43.67 5.33 12.30
C GLY A 877 43.04 6.60 12.89
N SER A 878 41.72 6.78 12.76
CA SER A 878 41.05 8.00 13.23
C SER A 878 40.85 8.02 14.75
N PRO A 879 40.97 9.19 15.42
CA PRO A 879 40.69 9.29 16.86
C PRO A 879 39.26 8.90 17.23
N ASN A 880 38.28 9.23 16.38
CA ASN A 880 36.88 8.90 16.61
C ASN A 880 36.64 7.39 16.60
N THR A 881 37.28 6.66 15.66
CA THR A 881 37.20 5.20 15.59
C THR A 881 37.81 4.55 16.82
N SER A 882 38.96 5.05 17.30
CA SER A 882 39.58 4.59 18.54
C SER A 882 38.64 4.75 19.74
N GLU A 883 38.01 5.92 19.89
CA GLU A 883 37.04 6.17 20.96
C GLU A 883 35.81 5.26 20.85
N ALA A 884 35.27 5.06 19.64
CA ALA A 884 34.14 4.17 19.42
C ALA A 884 34.47 2.71 19.82
N LEU A 885 35.66 2.21 19.48
CA LEU A 885 36.11 0.87 19.89
C LEU A 885 36.25 0.76 21.40
N VAL A 886 36.84 1.76 22.06
CA VAL A 886 36.96 1.79 23.53
C VAL A 886 35.59 1.77 24.18
N ASN A 887 34.66 2.60 23.71
CA ASN A 887 33.30 2.70 24.26
C ASN A 887 32.52 1.39 24.09
N TRP A 888 32.62 0.76 22.92
CA TRP A 888 31.94 -0.51 22.67
C TRP A 888 32.51 -1.64 23.52
N ARG A 889 33.84 -1.74 23.63
CA ARG A 889 34.53 -2.74 24.47
C ARG A 889 34.22 -2.54 25.96
N ALA A 890 34.15 -1.29 26.43
CA ALA A 890 33.70 -0.99 27.79
C ALA A 890 32.24 -1.43 28.03
N ALA A 891 31.35 -1.22 27.06
CA ALA A 891 29.98 -1.73 27.13
C ALA A 891 29.93 -3.27 27.09
N PHE A 892 30.76 -3.89 26.25
CA PHE A 892 30.91 -5.35 26.14
C PHE A 892 31.29 -5.98 27.49
N ASP A 893 32.28 -5.39 28.18
CA ASP A 893 32.72 -5.84 29.50
C ASP A 893 31.65 -5.59 30.57
N LYS A 894 31.07 -4.38 30.60
CA LYS A 894 30.01 -3.98 31.55
C LYS A 894 28.83 -4.96 31.53
N TYR A 895 28.38 -5.37 30.34
CA TYR A 895 27.23 -6.26 30.17
C TYR A 895 27.60 -7.74 30.01
N LYS A 896 28.87 -8.12 30.25
CA LYS A 896 29.39 -9.49 30.23
C LYS A 896 29.01 -10.25 28.95
N PHE A 897 29.27 -9.59 27.83
CA PHE A 897 28.78 -10.01 26.52
C PHE A 897 29.42 -11.31 26.00
N GLY A 898 30.61 -11.67 26.47
CA GLY A 898 31.37 -12.82 25.96
C GLY A 898 30.65 -14.18 25.96
N LYS A 899 29.58 -14.37 26.76
CA LYS A 899 28.74 -15.60 26.71
C LYS A 899 27.65 -15.57 25.63
N ARG A 900 27.42 -14.41 25.01
CA ARG A 900 26.35 -14.11 24.05
C ARG A 900 26.89 -13.66 22.68
N LEU A 901 28.22 -13.61 22.54
CA LEU A 901 28.93 -13.53 21.27
C LEU A 901 29.30 -14.97 20.84
N ASN A 902 28.74 -15.44 19.74
CA ASN A 902 29.09 -16.73 19.13
C ASN A 902 30.01 -16.48 17.94
N LEU A 903 31.23 -17.00 18.01
CA LEU A 903 32.21 -16.98 16.93
C LEU A 903 32.14 -18.29 16.13
N HIS A 904 31.68 -18.21 14.88
CA HIS A 904 31.50 -19.35 13.99
C HIS A 904 32.80 -19.63 13.22
N ALA A 905 33.61 -20.54 13.77
CA ALA A 905 34.90 -20.94 13.20
C ALA A 905 34.84 -22.19 12.32
N LYS A 906 33.68 -22.84 12.18
CA LYS A 906 33.52 -24.00 11.29
C LYS A 906 33.42 -23.50 9.85
N GLU A 907 34.10 -24.16 8.92
CA GLU A 907 34.03 -23.86 7.48
C GLU A 907 32.68 -24.24 6.84
N LYS A 908 31.89 -25.07 7.52
CA LYS A 908 30.61 -25.59 7.02
C LYS A 908 29.49 -25.35 8.01
N ILE A 909 28.36 -24.89 7.49
CA ILE A 909 27.08 -24.76 8.19
C ILE A 909 26.12 -25.88 7.76
N VAL A 910 25.16 -26.19 8.60
CA VAL A 910 24.14 -27.22 8.30
C VAL A 910 22.90 -26.52 7.77
N VAL A 911 22.58 -26.73 6.48
CA VAL A 911 21.41 -26.10 5.83
C VAL A 911 20.20 -27.04 5.77
N ARG A 912 20.44 -28.34 5.98
CA ARG A 912 19.39 -29.34 6.12
C ARG A 912 19.89 -30.48 7.00
N ARG A 913 19.05 -30.92 7.94
CA ARG A 913 19.22 -32.17 8.69
C ARG A 913 18.24 -33.22 8.19
N ALA A 914 18.66 -34.48 8.20
CA ALA A 914 17.85 -35.63 7.88
C ALA A 914 16.70 -35.76 8.89
N GLY A 915 15.48 -35.45 8.45
CA GLY A 915 14.23 -35.51 9.21
C GLY A 915 13.02 -35.69 8.29
N VAL A 916 11.90 -36.18 8.87
CA VAL A 916 10.65 -36.71 8.26
C VAL A 916 10.49 -36.35 6.78
N ALA A 917 10.77 -37.32 5.88
CA ALA A 917 10.56 -37.35 4.41
C ALA A 917 11.78 -37.83 3.57
N GLY A 918 12.71 -38.61 4.13
CA GLY A 918 13.77 -39.26 3.33
C GLY A 918 14.87 -38.33 2.79
N ASN A 919 14.92 -37.08 3.27
CA ASN A 919 15.98 -36.13 2.93
C ASN A 919 17.31 -36.48 3.62
N ARG A 920 18.44 -36.22 2.95
CA ARG A 920 19.80 -36.37 3.49
C ARG A 920 20.28 -35.06 4.13
N ASP A 921 21.21 -35.17 5.07
CA ASP A 921 21.95 -34.02 5.59
C ASP A 921 22.59 -33.24 4.43
N LYS A 922 22.50 -31.91 4.47
CA LYS A 922 23.13 -31.00 3.51
C LYS A 922 23.86 -29.91 4.26
N THR A 923 25.11 -29.70 3.88
CA THR A 923 25.96 -28.61 4.40
C THR A 923 26.27 -27.61 3.30
N ALA A 924 26.54 -26.37 3.70
CA ALA A 924 27.03 -25.30 2.82
C ALA A 924 28.31 -24.69 3.44
N ASN A 925 29.08 -23.94 2.66
CA ASN A 925 30.18 -23.14 3.22
C ASN A 925 29.62 -22.13 4.20
N ALA A 926 30.32 -21.91 5.31
CA ALA A 926 30.09 -20.74 6.13
C ALA A 926 30.44 -19.50 5.29
N SER A 927 29.51 -18.56 5.21
CA SER A 927 29.66 -17.32 4.45
C SER A 927 28.81 -16.24 5.11
N HIS A 928 29.08 -14.98 4.77
CA HIS A 928 28.30 -13.83 5.25
C HIS A 928 26.80 -14.03 4.99
N GLY A 929 26.43 -14.53 3.81
CA GLY A 929 25.03 -14.77 3.45
C GLY A 929 24.40 -16.03 4.06
N GLY A 930 25.22 -16.93 4.64
CA GLY A 930 24.80 -18.27 5.07
C GLY A 930 24.13 -18.34 6.45
N PHE A 931 24.16 -17.28 7.25
CA PHE A 931 23.61 -17.26 8.62
C PHE A 931 22.12 -17.64 8.67
N ASP A 932 21.32 -17.07 7.77
CA ASP A 932 19.88 -17.34 7.68
C ASP A 932 19.54 -18.74 7.16
N ASN A 933 20.54 -19.46 6.62
CA ASN A 933 20.37 -20.78 6.03
C ASN A 933 20.80 -21.87 7.03
N ASP A 934 21.49 -21.51 8.11
CA ASP A 934 21.94 -22.43 9.13
C ASP A 934 20.80 -22.83 10.08
N VAL A 935 20.37 -24.09 9.96
CA VAL A 935 19.26 -24.64 10.76
C VAL A 935 19.60 -24.69 12.25
N GLU A 936 20.88 -24.83 12.60
CA GLU A 936 21.33 -24.83 14.00
C GLU A 936 21.23 -23.43 14.59
N MET A 937 21.60 -22.41 13.81
CA MET A 937 21.54 -21.02 14.23
C MET A 937 20.10 -20.54 14.44
N VAL A 938 19.25 -20.68 13.41
CA VAL A 938 17.84 -20.27 13.50
C VAL A 938 17.14 -21.07 14.61
N GLY A 939 17.47 -22.36 14.73
CA GLY A 939 16.99 -23.20 15.83
C GLY A 939 17.36 -22.65 17.21
N LYS A 940 18.64 -22.35 17.43
CA LYS A 940 19.14 -21.78 18.69
C LYS A 940 18.51 -20.42 19.01
N THR A 941 18.32 -19.55 18.02
CA THR A 941 17.63 -18.27 18.23
C THR A 941 16.18 -18.48 18.65
N LEU A 942 15.47 -19.42 18.01
CA LEU A 942 14.11 -19.78 18.44
C LEU A 942 14.09 -20.37 19.85
N GLU A 943 15.04 -21.22 20.24
CA GLU A 943 15.15 -21.77 21.60
C GLU A 943 15.36 -20.66 22.65
N LEU A 944 16.18 -19.65 22.32
CA LEU A 944 16.38 -18.48 23.18
C LEU A 944 15.11 -17.62 23.30
N ILE A 945 14.34 -17.47 22.21
CA ILE A 945 13.09 -16.72 22.17
C ILE A 945 11.99 -17.45 22.97
N THR A 946 11.85 -18.77 22.79
CA THR A 946 10.81 -19.57 23.45
C THR A 946 11.16 -19.90 24.90
N GLY A 947 12.46 -19.95 25.23
CA GLY A 947 12.98 -20.30 26.55
C GLY A 947 13.06 -21.81 26.80
N GLY A 948 13.06 -22.64 25.76
CA GLY A 948 13.04 -24.10 25.88
C GLY A 948 13.18 -24.84 24.54
N PRO A 949 13.12 -26.18 24.55
CA PRO A 949 13.24 -26.98 23.33
C PRO A 949 12.13 -26.67 22.33
N LEU A 950 12.45 -26.72 21.03
CA LEU A 950 11.52 -26.40 19.96
C LEU A 950 10.43 -27.48 19.82
N VAL A 951 9.18 -27.02 19.72
CA VAL A 951 8.03 -27.86 19.33
C VAL A 951 8.15 -28.29 17.87
N LYS A 952 8.60 -27.36 17.01
CA LYS A 952 8.89 -27.62 15.60
C LYS A 952 10.37 -27.37 15.33
N PRO A 953 11.22 -28.40 15.30
CA PRO A 953 12.65 -28.24 15.01
C PRO A 953 12.87 -27.61 13.63
N VAL A 954 13.90 -26.77 13.51
CA VAL A 954 14.35 -26.24 12.22
C VAL A 954 15.17 -27.32 11.54
N LEU A 955 14.67 -27.87 10.43
CA LEU A 955 15.26 -29.06 9.79
C LEU A 955 15.72 -28.81 8.36
N ASP A 956 15.11 -27.87 7.66
CA ASP A 956 15.40 -27.61 6.25
C ASP A 956 15.20 -26.13 5.92
N LEU A 957 16.32 -25.47 5.59
CA LEU A 957 16.40 -24.12 5.02
C LEU A 957 17.22 -24.14 3.72
N ALA A 958 17.43 -25.32 3.12
CA ALA A 958 18.25 -25.47 1.93
C ALA A 958 17.46 -25.21 0.65
N GLY A 959 18.13 -24.59 -0.33
CA GLY A 959 17.49 -24.12 -1.58
C GLY A 959 17.31 -22.61 -1.59
N PHE A 960 17.55 -22.01 -0.43
CA PHE A 960 17.92 -20.63 -0.25
C PHE A 960 19.42 -20.57 0.08
#